data_AF-A0A8K0JVL4-F1
#
_entry.id   AF-A0A8K0JVL4-F1
#
_cell.length_a   1.000
_cell.length_b   1.000
_cell.length_c   1.000
_cell.angle_alpha   90.00
_cell.angle_beta   90.00
_cell.angle_gamma   90.00
#
_symmetry.space_group_name_H-M   'P 1'
#
loop_
_entity.id
_entity.type
_entity.pdbx_description
1 polymer ?
#
loop_
_entity_poly.entity_id
_entity_poly.type
_entity_poly.pdbx_seq_one_letter_code
_entity_poly.pdbx_strand_id
1 'polypeptide(L)'
;MGKVSSTLHSRFLGKLRTVYLWVHLSPSSATTTKITQNGLLHESEEEMDVDCNATLNGDVLEGDICKDTYGLRTVTRRRSVDRPLETKQVSTSPFAMPESPPHPHSSIHATPPVALIAPTSATGECSNSSWAEMESYVIGNIQMYPPTLATRQILILRYLTPMGEYQECLSHVFEHNALELILKYINVRETRDARLAFEALKYLAALLCHKKFAIELINMQGLQRLLEVPRPSISATGVSMCLYYLAYCEDAIERVCLLPRHIITDLVRYSLWLLECSHDSGRCHATMFFGLSFQFRVILEEFDAQDGLRKLYNVVSTLPILSVEEEATLNDDEECAARQIVRHVCMALKRYFEAHLAIKAEQVKRATLRDQPMSPPGSVVDCSVNSFDSPPGSPNFSALMSSSHITSQTQSAWPPNKAMKWSAEEVQERVNTLLEFMPFRAHWAPVEELLRLGGVTLLLQIIAFTYEWNYSGRADTVRSALDVLSICCVMPRVQSVLCERVELPEESVTVGMNIVIGAAEGEIAADPDVQRAALNVIANCVCAPIHRVGGVIGRYSAAGSSRKRTSAYRNSEELISRVWESVRSNNGIMVLLQLMTVKTPITDADSLRALACRALAGLARSETVRQIISKLPMFTGGQIQTLLRDPILQDKRQEHVKFQRHALELLERVSGKAKPHGNDVHFDVSLNNIHRLGLALHSMSSS
;
A
#
# COMPACT_ATOMS: atom_id res chain seq x y z
N MET A 1 -25.39 -16.61 -31.52
CA MET A 1 -24.22 -17.47 -31.80
C MET A 1 -23.49 -17.09 -33.11
N GLY A 2 -24.10 -17.11 -34.30
CA GLY A 2 -23.35 -16.94 -35.58
C GLY A 2 -22.54 -15.65 -35.82
N LYS A 3 -22.93 -14.48 -35.28
CA LYS A 3 -22.27 -13.18 -35.58
C LYS A 3 -21.03 -12.86 -34.70
N VAL A 4 -20.89 -13.49 -33.54
CA VAL A 4 -19.72 -13.29 -32.66
C VAL A 4 -18.51 -14.04 -33.23
N SER A 5 -18.74 -15.29 -33.65
CA SER A 5 -17.74 -16.15 -34.31
C SER A 5 -17.11 -15.47 -35.55
N SER A 6 -17.91 -14.91 -36.46
CA SER A 6 -17.39 -14.25 -37.67
C SER A 6 -16.53 -13.01 -37.37
N THR A 7 -16.80 -12.32 -36.25
CA THR A 7 -16.07 -11.09 -35.87
C THR A 7 -14.71 -11.42 -35.24
N LEU A 8 -14.64 -12.46 -34.40
CA LEU A 8 -13.35 -13.02 -33.95
C LEU A 8 -12.53 -13.56 -35.13
N HIS A 9 -13.15 -14.37 -36.01
CA HIS A 9 -12.45 -15.01 -37.12
C HIS A 9 -11.87 -13.99 -38.12
N SER A 10 -12.58 -12.88 -38.37
CA SER A 10 -12.11 -11.77 -39.21
C SER A 10 -10.89 -11.04 -38.60
N ARG A 11 -10.93 -10.71 -37.30
CA ARG A 11 -9.82 -10.06 -36.60
C ARG A 11 -8.59 -10.99 -36.47
N PHE A 12 -8.83 -12.27 -36.28
CA PHE A 12 -7.81 -13.33 -36.23
C PHE A 12 -7.09 -13.51 -37.58
N LEU A 13 -7.84 -13.58 -38.69
CA LEU A 13 -7.25 -13.60 -40.05
C LEU A 13 -6.46 -12.33 -40.37
N GLY A 14 -6.83 -11.17 -39.78
CA GLY A 14 -6.06 -9.93 -39.83
C GLY A 14 -4.68 -10.06 -39.18
N LYS A 15 -4.62 -10.45 -37.89
CA LYS A 15 -3.35 -10.63 -37.15
C LYS A 15 -2.49 -11.76 -37.76
N LEU A 16 -3.08 -12.89 -38.16
CA LEU A 16 -2.35 -13.97 -38.85
C LEU A 16 -1.77 -13.54 -40.20
N ARG A 17 -2.47 -12.69 -40.97
CA ARG A 17 -1.89 -12.13 -42.21
C ARG A 17 -0.64 -11.31 -41.94
N THR A 18 -0.61 -10.51 -40.88
CA THR A 18 0.58 -9.72 -40.50
C THR A 18 1.77 -10.63 -40.21
N VAL A 19 1.58 -11.67 -39.40
CA VAL A 19 2.64 -12.65 -39.09
C VAL A 19 3.07 -13.44 -40.34
N TYR A 20 2.12 -13.85 -41.19
CA TYR A 20 2.41 -14.60 -42.41
C TYR A 20 3.16 -13.76 -43.45
N LEU A 21 2.82 -12.46 -43.61
CA LEU A 21 3.59 -11.53 -44.45
C LEU A 21 5.00 -11.31 -43.90
N TRP A 22 5.16 -11.15 -42.57
CA TRP A 22 6.46 -10.93 -41.94
C TRP A 22 7.42 -12.11 -42.14
N VAL A 23 6.90 -13.34 -42.04
CA VAL A 23 7.66 -14.59 -42.26
C VAL A 23 7.97 -14.85 -43.74
N HIS A 24 7.10 -14.46 -44.69
CA HIS A 24 7.27 -14.80 -46.12
C HIS A 24 7.79 -13.67 -47.03
N LEU A 25 7.93 -12.43 -46.56
CA LEU A 25 8.45 -11.30 -47.36
C LEU A 25 9.87 -10.84 -46.97
N SER A 26 10.47 -11.41 -45.93
CA SER A 26 11.89 -11.17 -45.62
C SER A 26 12.79 -12.00 -46.54
N PRO A 27 13.70 -11.40 -47.32
CA PRO A 27 14.56 -12.15 -48.23
C PRO A 27 15.60 -12.99 -47.48
N SER A 28 15.87 -14.18 -48.00
CA SER A 28 16.70 -15.21 -47.39
C SER A 28 18.11 -14.74 -46.99
N SER A 29 18.30 -14.45 -45.70
CA SER A 29 19.62 -14.49 -45.06
C SER A 29 19.47 -15.04 -43.63
N ALA A 30 20.15 -16.15 -43.36
CA ALA A 30 20.14 -16.77 -42.04
C ALA A 30 21.01 -15.96 -41.09
N THR A 31 20.42 -14.96 -40.43
CA THR A 31 21.06 -14.19 -39.37
C THR A 31 20.53 -14.68 -38.02
N THR A 32 21.41 -15.18 -37.17
CA THR A 32 21.06 -15.46 -35.76
C THR A 32 20.97 -14.13 -35.04
N THR A 33 19.78 -13.52 -35.02
CA THR A 33 19.55 -12.26 -34.31
C THR A 33 19.63 -12.51 -32.82
N LYS A 34 20.75 -12.12 -32.19
CA LYS A 34 20.84 -11.96 -30.74
C LYS A 34 19.95 -10.79 -30.34
N ILE A 35 18.67 -11.07 -30.06
CA ILE A 35 17.78 -10.10 -29.44
C ILE A 35 18.21 -9.95 -27.98
N THR A 36 18.59 -8.73 -27.59
CA THR A 36 19.01 -8.40 -26.23
C THR A 36 17.85 -8.52 -25.24
N GLN A 37 18.17 -8.86 -23.99
CA GLN A 37 17.26 -9.23 -22.91
C GLN A 37 16.03 -8.30 -22.77
N ASN A 38 16.20 -7.00 -22.93
CA ASN A 38 15.14 -6.00 -22.73
C ASN A 38 14.06 -6.05 -23.84
N GLY A 39 14.42 -6.35 -25.09
CA GLY A 39 13.50 -6.22 -26.23
C GLY A 39 12.41 -7.30 -26.32
N LEU A 40 12.69 -8.49 -25.78
CA LEU A 40 11.74 -9.62 -25.77
C LEU A 40 10.82 -9.64 -24.54
N LEU A 41 11.11 -8.82 -23.52
CA LEU A 41 10.28 -8.65 -22.34
C LEU A 41 9.25 -7.53 -22.58
N HIS A 42 9.67 -6.39 -23.14
CA HIS A 42 8.81 -5.23 -23.44
C HIS A 42 7.56 -5.59 -24.27
N GLU A 43 7.72 -6.34 -25.38
CA GLU A 43 6.59 -6.81 -26.22
C GLU A 43 5.63 -7.77 -25.47
N SER A 44 6.07 -8.37 -24.35
CA SER A 44 5.27 -9.28 -23.53
C SER A 44 4.70 -8.64 -22.25
N GLU A 45 5.17 -7.44 -21.93
CA GLU A 45 4.71 -6.58 -20.82
C GLU A 45 3.59 -5.64 -21.33
N GLU A 46 3.73 -5.04 -22.53
CA GLU A 46 2.66 -4.25 -23.18
C GLU A 46 1.32 -4.99 -23.35
N GLU A 47 1.32 -6.32 -23.54
CA GLU A 47 0.09 -7.11 -23.74
C GLU A 47 -0.66 -7.43 -22.43
N MET A 48 -0.12 -7.08 -21.25
CA MET A 48 -0.73 -7.34 -19.93
C MET A 48 -0.92 -6.10 -19.06
N ASP A 49 -0.08 -5.07 -19.18
CA ASP A 49 -0.19 -3.86 -18.33
C ASP A 49 -1.46 -3.03 -18.61
N VAL A 50 -2.10 -3.25 -19.76
CA VAL A 50 -3.35 -2.57 -20.17
C VAL A 50 -4.52 -2.85 -19.21
N ASP A 51 -4.55 -4.02 -18.56
CA ASP A 51 -5.66 -4.44 -17.69
C ASP A 51 -5.42 -4.23 -16.18
N CYS A 52 -4.23 -3.78 -15.76
CA CYS A 52 -3.89 -3.56 -14.34
C CYS A 52 -4.54 -2.30 -13.70
N ASN A 53 -5.43 -1.61 -14.41
CA ASN A 53 -6.01 -0.33 -14.00
C ASN A 53 -7.32 -0.46 -13.19
N ALA A 54 -7.65 -1.66 -12.70
CA ALA A 54 -8.83 -1.91 -11.88
C ALA A 54 -8.71 -1.26 -10.48
N THR A 55 -9.55 -0.23 -10.22
CA THR A 55 -9.49 0.60 -9.02
C THR A 55 -9.70 -0.22 -7.73
N LEU A 56 -8.68 -0.24 -6.87
CA LEU A 56 -8.70 -0.91 -5.55
C LEU A 56 -9.47 -0.09 -4.48
N ASN A 57 -10.77 0.11 -4.70
CA ASN A 57 -11.71 0.53 -3.65
C ASN A 57 -12.60 -0.66 -3.25
N GLY A 58 -12.75 -0.89 -1.94
CA GLY A 58 -13.28 -2.13 -1.37
C GLY A 58 -14.78 -2.36 -1.44
N ASP A 59 -15.51 -1.66 -2.32
CA ASP A 59 -16.98 -1.63 -2.39
C ASP A 59 -17.53 -2.09 -3.75
N VAL A 60 -16.92 -3.11 -4.36
CA VAL A 60 -17.52 -3.83 -5.50
C VAL A 60 -18.05 -5.17 -5.01
N LEU A 61 -19.38 -5.30 -4.97
CA LEU A 61 -20.09 -6.52 -4.62
C LEU A 61 -19.74 -7.67 -5.59
N GLU A 62 -19.77 -8.91 -5.10
CA GLU A 62 -19.59 -10.12 -5.91
C GLU A 62 -20.58 -10.15 -7.10
N GLY A 63 -20.13 -9.81 -8.31
CA GLY A 63 -20.98 -9.93 -9.51
C GLY A 63 -20.49 -9.29 -10.81
N ASP A 64 -19.91 -8.08 -10.80
CA ASP A 64 -19.84 -7.24 -12.01
C ASP A 64 -18.45 -7.02 -12.65
N ILE A 65 -17.39 -7.69 -12.17
CA ILE A 65 -16.02 -7.57 -12.72
C ILE A 65 -15.93 -7.89 -14.24
N CYS A 66 -16.90 -8.62 -14.79
CA CYS A 66 -16.86 -9.11 -16.17
C CYS A 66 -17.43 -8.18 -17.25
N LYS A 67 -17.87 -6.95 -16.94
CA LYS A 67 -18.60 -6.07 -17.89
C LYS A 67 -17.86 -4.83 -18.39
N ASP A 68 -17.02 -4.19 -17.58
CA ASP A 68 -16.44 -2.88 -17.94
C ASP A 68 -15.14 -2.95 -18.77
N THR A 69 -14.62 -4.14 -19.06
CA THR A 69 -13.38 -4.38 -19.84
C THR A 69 -13.46 -3.99 -21.32
N TYR A 70 -14.62 -3.55 -21.84
CA TYR A 70 -14.84 -3.34 -23.29
C TYR A 70 -15.46 -1.98 -23.65
N GLY A 71 -14.78 -0.89 -23.26
CA GLY A 71 -15.19 0.50 -23.50
C GLY A 71 -14.27 1.33 -24.40
N LEU A 72 -13.93 0.88 -25.62
CA LEU A 72 -13.10 1.68 -26.55
C LEU A 72 -13.77 3.03 -26.92
N ARG A 73 -13.32 4.14 -26.31
CA ARG A 73 -13.52 5.49 -26.85
C ARG A 73 -12.51 5.77 -27.96
N THR A 74 -12.98 5.87 -29.19
CA THR A 74 -12.15 6.21 -30.35
C THR A 74 -11.73 7.68 -30.35
N VAL A 75 -10.44 7.95 -30.08
CA VAL A 75 -9.84 9.27 -30.29
C VAL A 75 -9.50 9.43 -31.78
N THR A 76 -10.36 10.13 -32.53
CA THR A 76 -10.11 10.48 -33.93
C THR A 76 -9.10 11.62 -34.05
N ARG A 77 -7.82 11.28 -34.23
CA ARG A 77 -6.75 12.24 -34.53
C ARG A 77 -7.02 12.92 -35.88
N ARG A 78 -7.47 14.18 -35.87
CA ARG A 78 -7.66 14.99 -37.08
C ARG A 78 -6.33 15.17 -37.80
N ARG A 79 -6.31 14.98 -39.14
CA ARG A 79 -5.19 15.36 -40.00
C ARG A 79 -5.18 16.88 -40.20
N SER A 80 -4.04 17.50 -39.97
CA SER A 80 -3.69 18.83 -40.51
C SER A 80 -2.88 18.65 -41.80
N VAL A 81 -2.97 19.59 -42.73
CA VAL A 81 -2.50 19.47 -44.12
C VAL A 81 -1.49 20.58 -44.45
N ASP A 82 -0.46 20.25 -45.24
CA ASP A 82 0.57 21.13 -45.85
C ASP A 82 1.51 21.87 -44.86
N ARG A 83 2.79 22.19 -45.16
CA ARG A 83 3.52 22.32 -46.45
C ARG A 83 5.05 22.04 -46.28
N PRO A 84 5.98 22.33 -47.24
CA PRO A 84 6.76 21.33 -47.95
C PRO A 84 8.24 21.19 -47.54
N LEU A 85 8.90 20.14 -48.05
CA LEU A 85 10.34 19.87 -47.94
C LEU A 85 11.18 20.76 -48.88
N GLU A 86 12.29 21.30 -48.37
CA GLU A 86 13.41 21.75 -49.21
C GLU A 86 14.51 20.68 -49.30
N THR A 87 15.00 20.44 -50.51
CA THR A 87 16.06 19.47 -50.81
C THR A 87 17.43 20.15 -50.91
N LYS A 88 18.44 19.63 -50.21
CA LYS A 88 19.85 19.76 -50.62
C LYS A 88 20.56 18.41 -50.57
N GLN A 89 20.95 17.93 -51.74
CA GLN A 89 21.97 16.89 -51.90
C GLN A 89 23.36 17.46 -51.56
N VAL A 90 24.35 16.61 -51.26
CA VAL A 90 25.68 16.64 -51.89
C VAL A 90 26.47 15.33 -51.60
N SER A 91 26.91 14.69 -52.69
CA SER A 91 28.01 13.72 -52.92
C SER A 91 28.41 12.61 -51.91
N THR A 92 28.54 11.40 -52.46
CA THR A 92 29.33 10.25 -51.98
C THR A 92 30.77 10.24 -52.55
N SER A 93 31.75 9.69 -51.80
CA SER A 93 33.00 9.11 -52.34
C SER A 93 33.76 8.29 -51.25
N PRO A 94 34.44 7.16 -51.54
CA PRO A 94 34.98 6.24 -50.51
C PRO A 94 36.51 6.04 -50.51
N PHE A 95 37.13 5.86 -49.34
CA PHE A 95 38.46 5.27 -49.10
C PHE A 95 38.43 4.65 -47.68
N ALA A 96 38.73 3.38 -47.39
CA ALA A 96 39.90 2.51 -47.63
C ALA A 96 40.68 2.28 -46.32
N MET A 97 40.82 1.02 -45.91
CA MET A 97 41.54 0.55 -44.71
C MET A 97 43.02 0.25 -45.03
N PRO A 98 43.95 0.43 -44.07
CA PRO A 98 45.29 -0.17 -44.14
C PRO A 98 45.55 -1.21 -43.03
N GLU A 99 46.01 -2.41 -43.41
CA GLU A 99 46.65 -3.41 -42.55
C GLU A 99 48.17 -3.15 -42.41
N SER A 100 48.81 -3.59 -41.32
CA SER A 100 50.28 -3.67 -41.12
C SER A 100 50.66 -4.41 -39.79
N PRO A 101 51.90 -4.92 -39.59
CA PRO A 101 52.14 -6.37 -39.35
C PRO A 101 52.79 -6.77 -37.98
N PRO A 102 53.15 -8.07 -37.73
CA PRO A 102 53.40 -8.63 -36.37
C PRO A 102 54.86 -9.04 -35.98
N HIS A 103 55.01 -9.59 -34.74
CA HIS A 103 56.12 -10.41 -34.14
C HIS A 103 57.25 -9.69 -33.33
N PRO A 104 58.04 -10.39 -32.46
CA PRO A 104 57.94 -11.75 -31.85
C PRO A 104 58.17 -11.85 -30.30
N HIS A 105 58.19 -13.08 -29.77
CA HIS A 105 58.40 -13.48 -28.35
C HIS A 105 59.85 -13.37 -27.79
N SER A 106 59.98 -13.35 -26.45
CA SER A 106 61.12 -13.97 -25.72
C SER A 106 60.72 -14.37 -24.27
N SER A 107 61.48 -15.26 -23.62
CA SER A 107 61.16 -15.91 -22.34
C SER A 107 62.41 -16.18 -21.49
N ILE A 108 62.35 -16.03 -20.14
CA ILE A 108 63.45 -16.32 -19.18
C ILE A 108 62.90 -16.89 -17.85
N HIS A 109 63.65 -17.82 -17.24
CA HIS A 109 63.36 -18.56 -15.97
C HIS A 109 63.86 -17.86 -14.68
N ALA A 110 63.21 -18.14 -13.52
CA ALA A 110 63.84 -18.37 -12.19
C ALA A 110 62.83 -18.85 -11.11
N THR A 111 63.29 -19.50 -10.02
CA THR A 111 62.52 -20.00 -8.84
C THR A 111 63.43 -20.01 -7.57
N PRO A 112 62.99 -20.36 -6.34
CA PRO A 112 61.80 -20.02 -5.52
C PRO A 112 62.27 -19.24 -4.22
N PRO A 113 61.97 -19.52 -2.92
CA PRO A 113 60.83 -20.12 -2.17
C PRO A 113 60.37 -19.32 -0.87
N VAL A 114 59.50 -19.95 -0.04
CA VAL A 114 59.18 -19.75 1.42
C VAL A 114 58.09 -18.74 1.88
N ALA A 115 56.88 -19.30 2.09
CA ALA A 115 55.85 -19.12 3.14
C ALA A 115 55.63 -17.81 3.96
N LEU A 116 54.36 -17.35 4.05
CA LEU A 116 53.51 -17.38 5.27
C LEU A 116 52.06 -16.79 5.10
N ILE A 117 51.05 -17.67 5.19
CA ILE A 117 49.69 -17.55 5.81
C ILE A 117 48.84 -16.24 5.69
N ALA A 118 47.75 -16.33 4.89
CA ALA A 118 46.36 -15.79 5.09
C ALA A 118 46.06 -14.27 4.89
N PRO A 119 44.77 -13.85 4.75
CA PRO A 119 43.99 -14.07 3.51
C PRO A 119 43.21 -12.84 3.00
N THR A 120 43.23 -12.55 1.69
CA THR A 120 42.32 -11.55 1.08
C THR A 120 41.84 -11.91 -0.33
N SER A 121 40.52 -11.82 -0.51
CA SER A 121 39.75 -11.48 -1.73
C SER A 121 40.15 -12.04 -3.11
N ALA A 122 39.20 -12.78 -3.70
CA ALA A 122 38.73 -12.71 -5.09
C ALA A 122 39.73 -12.50 -6.24
N THR A 123 39.86 -13.51 -7.12
CA THR A 123 39.34 -13.47 -8.51
C THR A 123 39.59 -14.80 -9.25
N GLY A 124 38.66 -15.18 -10.12
CA GLY A 124 38.96 -15.94 -11.33
C GLY A 124 39.18 -17.45 -11.23
N GLU A 125 38.10 -18.24 -11.30
CA GLU A 125 38.11 -19.56 -12.00
C GLU A 125 36.69 -20.02 -12.39
N CYS A 126 35.89 -19.13 -12.99
CA CYS A 126 34.60 -19.51 -13.57
C CYS A 126 34.80 -20.09 -14.97
N SER A 127 34.83 -21.42 -15.08
CA SER A 127 34.83 -22.09 -16.40
C SER A 127 33.57 -21.75 -17.20
N ASN A 128 33.72 -21.34 -18.46
CA ASN A 128 32.62 -20.93 -19.35
C ASN A 128 31.52 -22.01 -19.55
N SER A 129 31.83 -23.28 -19.26
CA SER A 129 30.86 -24.38 -19.23
C SER A 129 29.77 -24.22 -18.17
N SER A 130 30.09 -23.65 -16.99
CA SER A 130 29.12 -23.48 -15.90
C SER A 130 28.02 -22.46 -16.22
N TRP A 131 28.32 -21.45 -17.06
CA TRP A 131 27.33 -20.46 -17.48
C TRP A 131 26.44 -20.97 -18.63
N ALA A 132 27.00 -21.73 -19.58
CA ALA A 132 26.22 -22.29 -20.69
C ALA A 132 25.15 -23.30 -20.23
N GLU A 133 25.45 -24.10 -19.20
CA GLU A 133 24.43 -24.96 -18.58
C GLU A 133 23.38 -24.11 -17.83
N MET A 134 23.80 -23.09 -17.07
CA MET A 134 22.91 -22.25 -16.27
C MET A 134 21.98 -21.35 -17.11
N GLU A 135 22.44 -20.86 -18.27
CA GLU A 135 21.65 -20.04 -19.22
C GLU A 135 20.33 -20.73 -19.64
N SER A 136 20.36 -22.05 -19.81
CA SER A 136 19.17 -22.85 -20.16
C SER A 136 18.09 -22.86 -19.05
N TYR A 137 18.51 -22.79 -17.78
CA TYR A 137 17.63 -22.74 -16.61
C TYR A 137 17.19 -21.31 -16.23
N VAL A 138 17.94 -20.29 -16.64
CA VAL A 138 17.63 -18.88 -16.33
C VAL A 138 16.75 -18.24 -17.40
N ILE A 139 17.06 -18.46 -18.69
CA ILE A 139 16.42 -17.78 -19.82
C ILE A 139 15.75 -18.77 -20.78
N GLY A 140 16.39 -19.90 -21.10
CA GLY A 140 15.93 -20.88 -22.08
C GLY A 140 15.94 -20.39 -23.55
N ASN A 141 15.68 -21.30 -24.51
CA ASN A 141 15.78 -21.03 -25.95
C ASN A 141 14.47 -21.35 -26.71
N ILE A 142 14.15 -20.58 -27.77
CA ILE A 142 13.02 -20.85 -28.67
C ILE A 142 13.53 -21.12 -30.09
N GLN A 143 13.20 -22.27 -30.66
CA GLN A 143 13.53 -22.63 -32.04
C GLN A 143 12.25 -22.63 -32.89
N MET A 144 12.03 -21.56 -33.66
CA MET A 144 10.82 -21.37 -34.45
C MET A 144 10.71 -22.33 -35.65
N TYR A 145 11.82 -22.71 -36.27
CA TYR A 145 11.82 -23.66 -37.40
C TYR A 145 13.07 -24.56 -37.42
N PRO A 146 12.92 -25.88 -37.62
CA PRO A 146 11.68 -26.64 -37.44
C PRO A 146 11.25 -26.58 -35.96
N PRO A 147 9.95 -26.43 -35.64
CA PRO A 147 9.51 -26.21 -34.26
C PRO A 147 9.67 -27.48 -33.42
N THR A 148 10.44 -27.36 -32.35
CA THR A 148 10.64 -28.40 -31.32
C THR A 148 9.33 -28.71 -30.59
N LEU A 149 9.28 -29.81 -29.82
CA LEU A 149 8.11 -30.13 -29.00
C LEU A 149 7.80 -29.00 -27.99
N ALA A 150 8.82 -28.50 -27.29
CA ALA A 150 8.69 -27.39 -26.35
C ALA A 150 8.19 -26.10 -27.03
N THR A 151 8.71 -25.76 -28.22
CA THR A 151 8.21 -24.59 -28.97
C THR A 151 6.75 -24.76 -29.38
N ARG A 152 6.29 -25.96 -29.75
CA ARG A 152 4.86 -26.21 -30.02
C ARG A 152 4.01 -26.05 -28.75
N GLN A 153 4.48 -26.54 -27.61
CA GLN A 153 3.78 -26.40 -26.33
C GLN A 153 3.71 -24.93 -25.89
N ILE A 154 4.78 -24.16 -26.02
CA ILE A 154 4.82 -22.71 -25.80
C ILE A 154 3.78 -21.98 -26.66
N LEU A 155 3.72 -22.27 -27.97
CA LEU A 155 2.74 -21.64 -28.86
C LEU A 155 1.28 -22.00 -28.50
N ILE A 156 1.03 -23.21 -28.01
CA ILE A 156 -0.29 -23.61 -27.49
C ILE A 156 -0.61 -22.85 -26.19
N LEU A 157 0.33 -22.74 -25.25
CA LEU A 157 0.12 -22.01 -23.99
C LEU A 157 -0.12 -20.51 -24.22
N ARG A 158 0.60 -19.89 -25.15
CA ARG A 158 0.35 -18.50 -25.59
C ARG A 158 -1.06 -18.31 -26.18
N TYR A 159 -1.57 -19.30 -26.92
CA TYR A 159 -2.95 -19.27 -27.41
C TYR A 159 -3.99 -19.46 -26.29
N LEU A 160 -3.71 -20.35 -25.33
CA LEU A 160 -4.61 -20.65 -24.21
C LEU A 160 -4.63 -19.57 -23.11
N THR A 161 -3.54 -18.80 -22.95
CA THR A 161 -3.42 -17.76 -21.90
C THR A 161 -4.59 -16.75 -21.92
N PRO A 162 -4.86 -16.02 -23.02
CA PRO A 162 -6.01 -15.11 -23.09
C PRO A 162 -7.37 -15.82 -23.08
N MET A 163 -7.40 -17.15 -23.24
CA MET A 163 -8.63 -17.95 -23.11
C MET A 163 -8.91 -18.37 -21.66
N GLY A 164 -7.90 -18.31 -20.78
CA GLY A 164 -8.00 -18.74 -19.38
C GLY A 164 -9.00 -17.92 -18.55
N GLU A 165 -9.17 -16.64 -18.87
CA GLU A 165 -10.06 -15.73 -18.15
C GLU A 165 -11.56 -16.00 -18.43
N TYR A 166 -11.89 -16.61 -19.56
CA TYR A 166 -13.29 -16.89 -19.89
C TYR A 166 -13.82 -18.09 -19.10
N GLN A 167 -14.81 -17.84 -18.23
CA GLN A 167 -15.47 -18.86 -17.41
C GLN A 167 -16.02 -20.04 -18.23
N GLU A 168 -16.43 -19.81 -19.50
CA GLU A 168 -16.88 -20.86 -20.42
C GLU A 168 -15.79 -21.90 -20.74
N CYS A 169 -14.52 -21.48 -20.79
CA CYS A 169 -13.39 -22.38 -21.08
C CYS A 169 -13.01 -23.25 -19.88
N LEU A 170 -13.38 -22.85 -18.66
CA LEU A 170 -12.94 -23.49 -17.41
C LEU A 170 -13.46 -24.94 -17.26
N SER A 171 -14.58 -25.29 -17.88
CA SER A 171 -15.09 -26.67 -17.92
C SER A 171 -14.08 -27.62 -18.56
N HIS A 172 -13.53 -27.26 -19.71
CA HIS A 172 -12.53 -28.04 -20.45
C HIS A 172 -11.18 -28.13 -19.72
N VAL A 173 -10.82 -27.09 -18.96
CA VAL A 173 -9.62 -27.07 -18.11
C VAL A 173 -9.70 -28.16 -17.03
N PHE A 174 -10.87 -28.33 -16.40
CA PHE A 174 -11.13 -29.42 -15.44
C PHE A 174 -11.26 -30.78 -16.14
N GLU A 175 -12.02 -30.87 -17.24
CA GLU A 175 -12.27 -32.11 -18.00
C GLU A 175 -10.97 -32.79 -18.48
N HIS A 176 -9.99 -31.99 -18.91
CA HIS A 176 -8.70 -32.48 -19.41
C HIS A 176 -7.57 -32.44 -18.37
N ASN A 177 -7.89 -32.24 -17.09
CA ASN A 177 -6.93 -32.12 -15.98
C ASN A 177 -5.72 -31.20 -16.28
N ALA A 178 -5.98 -30.05 -16.89
CA ALA A 178 -4.91 -29.17 -17.40
C ALA A 178 -3.97 -28.69 -16.28
N LEU A 179 -4.44 -28.63 -15.03
CA LEU A 179 -3.64 -28.27 -13.86
C LEU A 179 -2.47 -29.25 -13.63
N GLU A 180 -2.68 -30.57 -13.74
CA GLU A 180 -1.59 -31.55 -13.60
C GLU A 180 -0.50 -31.35 -14.67
N LEU A 181 -0.92 -31.05 -15.91
CA LEU A 181 -0.01 -30.78 -17.01
C LEU A 181 0.78 -29.47 -16.82
N ILE A 182 0.12 -28.42 -16.31
CA ILE A 182 0.77 -27.15 -15.92
C ILE A 182 1.79 -27.41 -14.81
N LEU A 183 1.43 -28.13 -13.75
CA LEU A 183 2.33 -28.47 -12.64
C LEU A 183 3.53 -29.33 -13.10
N LYS A 184 3.38 -30.11 -14.18
CA LYS A 184 4.50 -30.79 -14.85
C LYS A 184 5.38 -29.81 -15.64
N TYR A 185 4.80 -28.88 -16.41
CA TYR A 185 5.56 -27.91 -17.20
C TYR A 185 6.39 -26.94 -16.36
N ILE A 186 5.90 -26.52 -15.20
CA ILE A 186 6.66 -25.63 -14.28
C ILE A 186 7.82 -26.33 -13.58
N ASN A 187 7.94 -27.67 -13.68
CA ASN A 187 9.05 -28.41 -13.10
C ASN A 187 10.33 -28.27 -13.94
N VAL A 188 10.99 -27.12 -13.86
CA VAL A 188 12.20 -26.81 -14.64
C VAL A 188 13.31 -27.85 -14.44
N ARG A 189 13.35 -28.55 -13.30
CA ARG A 189 14.31 -29.63 -13.02
C ARG A 189 14.08 -30.88 -13.89
N GLU A 190 12.82 -31.15 -14.24
CA GLU A 190 12.43 -32.25 -15.14
C GLU A 190 12.39 -31.81 -16.61
N THR A 191 11.79 -30.66 -16.91
CA THR A 191 11.61 -30.18 -18.28
C THR A 191 12.90 -29.63 -18.89
N ARG A 192 13.80 -29.08 -18.06
CA ARG A 192 14.99 -28.31 -18.47
C ARG A 192 14.68 -27.14 -19.40
N ASP A 193 13.47 -26.59 -19.32
CA ASP A 193 13.02 -25.47 -20.13
C ASP A 193 12.31 -24.41 -19.27
N ALA A 194 13.03 -23.34 -18.97
CA ALA A 194 12.53 -22.21 -18.20
C ALA A 194 11.47 -21.37 -18.95
N ARG A 195 11.45 -21.40 -20.29
CA ARG A 195 10.44 -20.68 -21.09
C ARG A 195 9.13 -21.44 -21.14
N LEU A 196 9.17 -22.75 -21.34
CA LEU A 196 7.98 -23.59 -21.23
C LEU A 196 7.34 -23.45 -19.83
N ALA A 197 8.15 -23.44 -18.78
CA ALA A 197 7.69 -23.17 -17.42
C ALA A 197 7.10 -21.75 -17.27
N PHE A 198 7.74 -20.71 -17.80
CA PHE A 198 7.23 -19.34 -17.74
C PHE A 198 5.89 -19.16 -18.47
N GLU A 199 5.73 -19.72 -19.67
CA GLU A 199 4.48 -19.66 -20.43
C GLU A 199 3.37 -20.50 -19.76
N ALA A 200 3.72 -21.60 -19.11
CA ALA A 200 2.78 -22.36 -18.29
C ALA A 200 2.35 -21.59 -17.03
N LEU A 201 3.24 -20.79 -16.44
CA LEU A 201 2.93 -19.88 -15.33
C LEU A 201 2.05 -18.70 -15.77
N LYS A 202 2.26 -18.14 -16.96
CA LYS A 202 1.34 -17.14 -17.54
C LYS A 202 -0.08 -17.71 -17.71
N TYR A 203 -0.21 -18.91 -18.27
CA TYR A 203 -1.51 -19.56 -18.38
C TYR A 203 -2.12 -19.90 -17.01
N LEU A 204 -1.31 -20.34 -16.04
CA LEU A 204 -1.75 -20.57 -14.66
C LEU A 204 -2.27 -19.28 -14.00
N ALA A 205 -1.58 -18.16 -14.17
CA ALA A 205 -2.01 -16.86 -13.66
C ALA A 205 -3.39 -16.45 -14.25
N ALA A 206 -3.58 -16.61 -15.56
CA ALA A 206 -4.87 -16.35 -16.22
C ALA A 206 -6.01 -17.25 -15.71
N LEU A 207 -5.72 -18.48 -15.29
CA LEU A 207 -6.71 -19.38 -14.68
C LEU A 207 -7.00 -19.06 -13.19
N LEU A 208 -6.09 -18.36 -12.50
CA LEU A 208 -6.22 -18.05 -11.08
C LEU A 208 -7.23 -16.95 -10.74
N CYS A 209 -7.72 -16.20 -11.74
CA CYS A 209 -8.88 -15.32 -11.56
C CYS A 209 -10.16 -16.10 -11.16
N HIS A 210 -10.22 -17.42 -11.44
CA HIS A 210 -11.36 -18.26 -11.08
C HIS A 210 -11.20 -18.85 -9.68
N LYS A 211 -11.99 -18.37 -8.71
CA LYS A 211 -12.04 -18.85 -7.31
C LYS A 211 -12.05 -20.38 -7.17
N LYS A 212 -12.80 -21.11 -8.00
CA LYS A 212 -12.83 -22.59 -7.97
C LYS A 212 -11.47 -23.19 -8.36
N PHE A 213 -10.80 -22.62 -9.36
CA PHE A 213 -9.50 -23.11 -9.83
C PHE A 213 -8.37 -22.76 -8.85
N ALA A 214 -8.40 -21.56 -8.25
CA ALA A 214 -7.47 -21.18 -7.19
C ALA A 214 -7.54 -22.12 -5.98
N ILE A 215 -8.74 -22.52 -5.55
CA ILE A 215 -8.91 -23.52 -4.48
C ILE A 215 -8.36 -24.88 -4.92
N GLU A 216 -8.58 -25.30 -6.16
CA GLU A 216 -8.07 -26.59 -6.66
C GLU A 216 -6.54 -26.62 -6.75
N LEU A 217 -5.89 -25.50 -7.14
CA LEU A 217 -4.44 -25.36 -7.09
C LEU A 217 -3.90 -25.67 -5.67
N ILE A 218 -4.56 -25.15 -4.62
CA ILE A 218 -4.15 -25.41 -3.24
C ILE A 218 -4.39 -26.87 -2.84
N ASN A 219 -5.54 -27.46 -3.22
CA ASN A 219 -5.85 -28.87 -2.97
C ASN A 219 -4.80 -29.81 -3.59
N MET A 220 -4.33 -29.50 -4.81
CA MET A 220 -3.32 -30.26 -5.55
C MET A 220 -1.86 -29.95 -5.15
N GLN A 221 -1.63 -29.28 -4.01
CA GLN A 221 -0.30 -28.86 -3.53
C GLN A 221 0.46 -27.96 -4.52
N GLY A 222 -0.26 -27.27 -5.40
CA GLY A 222 0.32 -26.44 -6.45
C GLY A 222 1.11 -25.24 -5.93
N LEU A 223 0.78 -24.72 -4.75
CA LEU A 223 1.59 -23.70 -4.08
C LEU A 223 3.00 -24.23 -3.77
N GLN A 224 3.11 -25.43 -3.22
CA GLN A 224 4.40 -26.06 -2.92
C GLN A 224 5.23 -26.22 -4.21
N ARG A 225 4.59 -26.64 -5.29
CA ARG A 225 5.20 -26.79 -6.63
C ARG A 225 5.63 -25.45 -7.25
N LEU A 226 4.92 -24.36 -6.98
CA LEU A 226 5.33 -22.99 -7.34
C LEU A 226 6.60 -22.56 -6.56
N LEU A 227 6.69 -22.88 -5.28
CA LEU A 227 7.84 -22.51 -4.42
C LEU A 227 9.11 -23.32 -4.72
N GLU A 228 8.99 -24.45 -5.42
CA GLU A 228 10.10 -25.28 -5.89
C GLU A 228 10.79 -24.74 -7.17
N VAL A 229 10.17 -23.78 -7.87
CA VAL A 229 10.72 -23.19 -9.11
C VAL A 229 12.10 -22.56 -8.83
N PRO A 230 13.13 -22.87 -9.64
CA PRO A 230 14.48 -22.36 -9.41
C PRO A 230 14.57 -20.83 -9.45
N ARG A 231 15.42 -20.28 -8.57
CA ARG A 231 15.75 -18.85 -8.49
C ARG A 231 17.28 -18.68 -8.60
N PRO A 232 17.79 -17.72 -9.38
CA PRO A 232 17.06 -16.85 -10.31
C PRO A 232 16.62 -17.57 -11.59
N SER A 233 15.48 -17.19 -12.16
CA SER A 233 15.02 -17.62 -13.48
C SER A 233 13.91 -16.69 -14.00
N ILE A 234 13.67 -16.66 -15.32
CA ILE A 234 12.48 -16.01 -15.90
C ILE A 234 11.18 -16.65 -15.36
N SER A 235 11.20 -17.95 -15.09
CA SER A 235 10.07 -18.67 -14.46
C SER A 235 9.74 -18.11 -13.07
N ALA A 236 10.73 -17.60 -12.31
CA ALA A 236 10.47 -16.99 -11.00
C ALA A 236 9.59 -15.72 -11.10
N THR A 237 9.72 -14.92 -12.18
CA THR A 237 8.80 -13.80 -12.47
C THR A 237 7.36 -14.30 -12.69
N GLY A 238 7.21 -15.43 -13.41
CA GLY A 238 5.92 -16.10 -13.57
C GLY A 238 5.33 -16.61 -12.25
N VAL A 239 6.16 -17.10 -11.32
CA VAL A 239 5.70 -17.45 -9.96
C VAL A 239 5.19 -16.22 -9.21
N SER A 240 5.88 -15.08 -9.30
CA SER A 240 5.42 -13.82 -8.69
C SER A 240 4.01 -13.44 -9.17
N MET A 241 3.80 -13.52 -10.48
CA MET A 241 2.49 -13.32 -11.11
C MET A 241 1.44 -14.30 -10.58
N CYS A 242 1.72 -15.60 -10.53
CA CYS A 242 0.79 -16.59 -9.95
C CYS A 242 0.47 -16.32 -8.47
N LEU A 243 1.44 -15.91 -7.65
CA LEU A 243 1.21 -15.58 -6.24
C LEU A 243 0.31 -14.36 -6.09
N TYR A 244 0.53 -13.33 -6.91
CA TYR A 244 -0.34 -12.15 -6.99
C TYR A 244 -1.80 -12.50 -7.36
N TYR A 245 -2.03 -13.25 -8.44
CA TYR A 245 -3.39 -13.68 -8.81
C TYR A 245 -4.03 -14.62 -7.78
N LEU A 246 -3.24 -15.47 -7.12
CA LEU A 246 -3.71 -16.27 -5.99
C LEU A 246 -4.18 -15.39 -4.81
N ALA A 247 -3.50 -14.26 -4.56
CA ALA A 247 -3.85 -13.33 -3.48
C ALA A 247 -5.10 -12.48 -3.71
N TYR A 248 -5.58 -12.35 -4.95
CA TYR A 248 -6.93 -11.83 -5.21
C TYR A 248 -8.03 -12.75 -4.66
N CYS A 249 -7.78 -14.05 -4.56
CA CYS A 249 -8.74 -15.00 -4.01
C CYS A 249 -8.57 -15.14 -2.49
N GLU A 250 -9.31 -14.33 -1.73
CA GLU A 250 -9.35 -14.37 -0.26
C GLU A 250 -9.54 -15.78 0.31
N ASP A 251 -10.51 -16.53 -0.22
CA ASP A 251 -10.75 -17.94 0.07
C ASP A 251 -9.54 -18.85 -0.14
N ALA A 252 -8.67 -18.55 -1.11
CA ALA A 252 -7.47 -19.33 -1.37
C ALA A 252 -6.38 -18.97 -0.36
N ILE A 253 -6.17 -17.68 -0.06
CA ILE A 253 -5.18 -17.27 0.95
C ILE A 253 -5.59 -17.69 2.37
N GLU A 254 -6.88 -17.70 2.71
CA GLU A 254 -7.36 -18.32 3.96
C GLU A 254 -6.93 -19.79 4.08
N ARG A 255 -7.01 -20.56 2.98
CA ARG A 255 -6.55 -21.96 2.94
C ARG A 255 -5.03 -22.06 3.00
N VAL A 256 -4.29 -21.15 2.35
CA VAL A 256 -2.82 -21.06 2.48
C VAL A 256 -2.42 -20.80 3.94
N CYS A 257 -3.15 -19.94 4.66
CA CYS A 257 -2.92 -19.67 6.08
C CYS A 257 -3.24 -20.85 7.02
N LEU A 258 -3.85 -21.93 6.51
CA LEU A 258 -4.07 -23.19 7.23
C LEU A 258 -3.02 -24.26 6.90
N LEU A 259 -2.09 -24.00 5.97
CA LEU A 259 -1.00 -24.92 5.64
C LEU A 259 0.05 -24.98 6.77
N PRO A 260 0.88 -26.04 6.82
CA PRO A 260 1.96 -26.15 7.80
C PRO A 260 2.88 -24.93 7.78
N ARG A 261 3.30 -24.45 8.97
CA ARG A 261 4.08 -23.22 9.13
C ARG A 261 5.29 -23.10 8.19
N HIS A 262 6.01 -24.20 7.95
CA HIS A 262 7.17 -24.17 7.06
C HIS A 262 6.81 -23.75 5.62
N ILE A 263 5.64 -24.13 5.09
CA ILE A 263 5.16 -23.68 3.77
C ILE A 263 4.88 -22.18 3.76
N ILE A 264 4.35 -21.62 4.84
CA ILE A 264 4.09 -20.17 4.96
C ILE A 264 5.43 -19.40 5.08
N THR A 265 6.35 -19.91 5.89
CA THR A 265 7.73 -19.41 5.99
C THR A 265 8.43 -19.42 4.63
N ASP A 266 8.29 -20.49 3.85
CA ASP A 266 8.88 -20.63 2.52
C ASP A 266 8.20 -19.74 1.48
N LEU A 267 6.88 -19.57 1.54
CA LEU A 267 6.11 -18.61 0.74
C LEU A 267 6.61 -17.18 0.97
N VAL A 268 6.64 -16.73 2.22
CA VAL A 268 7.12 -15.38 2.57
C VAL A 268 8.58 -15.21 2.15
N ARG A 269 9.44 -16.22 2.35
CA ARG A 269 10.84 -16.17 1.91
C ARG A 269 10.99 -16.09 0.39
N TYR A 270 10.14 -16.79 -0.37
CA TYR A 270 10.14 -16.74 -1.83
C TYR A 270 9.68 -15.36 -2.31
N SER A 271 8.56 -14.85 -1.77
CA SER A 271 8.03 -13.53 -2.12
C SER A 271 8.97 -12.38 -1.73
N LEU A 272 9.67 -12.46 -0.59
CA LEU A 272 10.69 -11.49 -0.20
C LEU A 272 11.94 -11.55 -1.12
N TRP A 273 12.32 -12.75 -1.58
CA TRP A 273 13.38 -12.87 -2.58
C TRP A 273 12.98 -12.24 -3.93
N LEU A 274 11.73 -12.41 -4.36
CA LEU A 274 11.21 -11.74 -5.56
C LEU A 274 11.28 -10.22 -5.38
N LEU A 275 10.85 -9.72 -4.22
CA LEU A 275 10.84 -8.30 -3.87
C LEU A 275 12.24 -7.64 -3.95
N GLU A 276 13.30 -8.32 -3.53
CA GLU A 276 14.68 -7.81 -3.62
C GLU A 276 15.35 -8.09 -4.97
N CYS A 277 15.26 -9.33 -5.47
CA CYS A 277 16.20 -9.89 -6.44
C CYS A 277 15.61 -10.23 -7.82
N SER A 278 14.30 -10.08 -8.06
CA SER A 278 13.74 -10.29 -9.40
C SER A 278 13.75 -9.03 -10.26
N HIS A 279 13.39 -9.18 -11.54
CA HIS A 279 13.07 -8.07 -12.44
C HIS A 279 11.89 -7.24 -11.92
N ASP A 280 11.72 -6.02 -12.43
CA ASP A 280 10.79 -5.03 -11.88
C ASP A 280 9.32 -5.46 -11.96
N SER A 281 8.91 -6.14 -13.04
CA SER A 281 7.60 -6.80 -13.12
C SER A 281 7.43 -7.89 -12.05
N GLY A 282 8.49 -8.65 -11.71
CA GLY A 282 8.49 -9.61 -10.60
C GLY A 282 8.39 -8.96 -9.23
N ARG A 283 9.08 -7.84 -9.00
CA ARG A 283 9.03 -7.03 -7.76
C ARG A 283 7.65 -6.38 -7.58
N CYS A 284 7.06 -5.89 -8.65
CA CYS A 284 5.72 -5.32 -8.70
C CYS A 284 4.68 -6.33 -8.23
N HIS A 285 4.62 -7.50 -8.87
CA HIS A 285 3.70 -8.59 -8.47
C HIS A 285 3.92 -9.04 -7.01
N ALA A 286 5.17 -9.13 -6.54
CA ALA A 286 5.47 -9.48 -5.14
C ALA A 286 4.98 -8.41 -4.15
N THR A 287 5.09 -7.13 -4.51
CA THR A 287 4.55 -5.99 -3.74
C THR A 287 3.03 -6.07 -3.65
N MET A 288 2.34 -6.34 -4.77
CA MET A 288 0.89 -6.50 -4.81
C MET A 288 0.41 -7.71 -4.01
N PHE A 289 1.11 -8.85 -4.12
CA PHE A 289 0.89 -10.04 -3.31
C PHE A 289 0.92 -9.72 -1.81
N PHE A 290 1.96 -9.02 -1.33
CA PHE A 290 2.05 -8.63 0.08
C PHE A 290 0.94 -7.65 0.49
N GLY A 291 0.67 -6.62 -0.33
CA GLY A 291 -0.39 -5.65 -0.07
C GLY A 291 -1.79 -6.28 0.07
N LEU A 292 -2.10 -7.30 -0.74
CA LEU A 292 -3.33 -8.09 -0.62
C LEU A 292 -3.28 -9.07 0.57
N SER A 293 -2.09 -9.54 0.96
CA SER A 293 -1.93 -10.57 2.00
C SER A 293 -1.76 -10.03 3.44
N PHE A 294 -1.47 -8.75 3.64
CA PHE A 294 -1.29 -8.19 5.00
C PHE A 294 -2.55 -8.22 5.88
N GLN A 295 -3.74 -8.38 5.27
CA GLN A 295 -4.97 -8.62 6.02
C GLN A 295 -4.97 -9.96 6.77
N PHE A 296 -4.07 -10.90 6.45
CA PHE A 296 -3.92 -12.18 7.15
C PHE A 296 -2.78 -12.11 8.16
N ARG A 297 -3.11 -12.23 9.46
CA ARG A 297 -2.14 -12.05 10.55
C ARG A 297 -0.96 -13.03 10.46
N VAL A 298 -1.19 -14.27 10.01
CA VAL A 298 -0.11 -15.28 9.87
C VAL A 298 0.94 -14.86 8.84
N ILE A 299 0.52 -14.23 7.73
CA ILE A 299 1.46 -13.75 6.69
C ILE A 299 2.17 -12.47 7.18
N LEU A 300 1.44 -11.56 7.85
CA LEU A 300 2.00 -10.34 8.43
C LEU A 300 3.10 -10.63 9.47
N GLU A 301 2.85 -11.54 10.43
CA GLU A 301 3.82 -11.90 11.47
C GLU A 301 5.06 -12.60 10.90
N GLU A 302 4.91 -13.39 9.84
CA GLU A 302 6.03 -14.07 9.19
C GLU A 302 6.82 -13.12 8.26
N PHE A 303 6.18 -12.10 7.68
CA PHE A 303 6.83 -11.00 6.95
C PHE A 303 7.71 -10.15 7.88
N ASP A 304 7.20 -9.77 9.06
CA ASP A 304 7.97 -9.10 10.11
C ASP A 304 9.18 -9.94 10.55
N ALA A 305 8.97 -11.23 10.79
CA ALA A 305 10.02 -12.16 11.22
C ALA A 305 11.16 -12.34 10.19
N GLN A 306 10.92 -11.98 8.93
CA GLN A 306 11.90 -12.08 7.83
C GLN A 306 12.38 -10.71 7.33
N ASP A 307 12.30 -9.66 8.17
CA ASP A 307 12.81 -8.31 7.88
C ASP A 307 12.13 -7.67 6.65
N GLY A 308 10.84 -7.99 6.47
CA GLY A 308 10.07 -7.62 5.28
C GLY A 308 9.89 -6.12 5.09
N LEU A 309 9.68 -5.34 6.16
CA LEU A 309 9.44 -3.90 6.05
C LEU A 309 10.63 -3.16 5.43
N ARG A 310 11.87 -3.51 5.82
CA ARG A 310 13.08 -2.97 5.17
C ARG A 310 13.15 -3.37 3.70
N LYS A 311 12.82 -4.63 3.37
CA LYS A 311 12.86 -5.13 1.99
C LYS A 311 11.85 -4.38 1.10
N LEU A 312 10.65 -4.13 1.61
CA LEU A 312 9.61 -3.33 0.94
C LEU A 312 10.00 -1.85 0.82
N TYR A 313 10.60 -1.27 1.85
CA TYR A 313 11.16 0.10 1.80
C TYR A 313 12.25 0.22 0.71
N ASN A 314 13.15 -0.76 0.62
CA ASN A 314 14.22 -0.78 -0.37
C ASN A 314 13.71 -0.83 -1.83
N VAL A 315 12.51 -1.35 -2.10
CA VAL A 315 11.93 -1.34 -3.47
C VAL A 315 11.71 0.08 -3.99
N VAL A 316 11.38 1.01 -3.09
CA VAL A 316 11.10 2.40 -3.44
C VAL A 316 12.30 3.31 -3.19
N SER A 317 13.07 3.11 -2.11
CA SER A 317 14.19 4.00 -1.74
C SER A 317 15.39 3.95 -2.69
N THR A 318 15.43 3.01 -3.64
CA THR A 318 16.50 2.91 -4.66
C THR A 318 16.02 3.25 -6.07
N LEU A 319 14.81 3.80 -6.23
CA LEU A 319 14.31 4.20 -7.55
C LEU A 319 14.92 5.53 -7.97
N PRO A 320 15.50 5.66 -9.19
CA PRO A 320 16.12 6.91 -9.63
C PRO A 320 15.14 8.10 -9.67
N ILE A 321 13.84 7.86 -9.90
CA ILE A 321 12.79 8.90 -9.86
C ILE A 321 12.61 9.58 -8.49
N LEU A 322 13.22 9.03 -7.43
CA LEU A 322 13.22 9.60 -6.07
C LEU A 322 14.63 10.05 -5.64
N SER A 323 15.62 9.98 -6.52
CA SER A 323 16.97 10.48 -6.26
C SER A 323 16.98 12.00 -6.29
N VAL A 324 17.57 12.61 -5.27
CA VAL A 324 17.77 14.07 -5.18
C VAL A 324 19.15 14.48 -5.72
N GLU A 325 20.08 13.51 -5.84
CA GLU A 325 21.50 13.77 -6.16
C GLU A 325 21.86 13.53 -7.63
N GLU A 326 21.05 12.76 -8.38
CA GLU A 326 21.31 12.41 -9.77
C GLU A 326 20.17 12.86 -10.68
N GLU A 327 20.46 13.69 -11.69
CA GLU A 327 19.60 13.87 -12.87
C GLU A 327 19.59 12.55 -13.69
N ALA A 328 18.86 11.55 -13.19
CA ALA A 328 18.71 10.28 -13.87
C ALA A 328 17.94 10.49 -15.18
N THR A 329 18.62 10.31 -16.32
CA THR A 329 18.01 10.36 -17.65
C THR A 329 17.19 9.09 -17.90
N LEU A 330 16.04 8.98 -17.23
CA LEU A 330 15.04 7.95 -17.48
C LEU A 330 14.31 8.24 -18.78
N ASN A 331 13.85 7.20 -19.46
CA ASN A 331 12.89 7.33 -20.55
C ASN A 331 11.44 7.30 -20.03
N ASP A 332 10.48 7.76 -20.83
CA ASP A 332 9.05 7.86 -20.47
C ASP A 332 8.47 6.55 -19.90
N ASP A 333 8.90 5.40 -20.42
CA ASP A 333 8.43 4.07 -19.99
C ASP A 333 9.04 3.67 -18.64
N GLU A 334 10.34 3.90 -18.43
CA GLU A 334 11.03 3.71 -17.15
C GLU A 334 10.45 4.59 -16.04
N GLU A 335 10.15 5.85 -16.34
CA GLU A 335 9.46 6.73 -15.39
C GLU A 335 8.04 6.22 -15.07
N CYS A 336 7.29 5.77 -16.08
CA CYS A 336 5.94 5.24 -15.90
C CYS A 336 5.95 4.00 -14.99
N ALA A 337 6.86 3.06 -15.26
CA ALA A 337 7.08 1.88 -14.43
C ALA A 337 7.47 2.26 -12.99
N ALA A 338 8.40 3.19 -12.82
CA ALA A 338 8.83 3.66 -11.49
C ALA A 338 7.65 4.29 -10.71
N ARG A 339 6.85 5.17 -11.33
CA ARG A 339 5.63 5.76 -10.72
C ARG A 339 4.64 4.69 -10.25
N GLN A 340 4.46 3.63 -11.04
CA GLN A 340 3.56 2.53 -10.69
C GLN A 340 4.13 1.64 -9.55
N ILE A 341 5.45 1.41 -9.50
CA ILE A 341 6.11 0.76 -8.36
C ILE A 341 5.89 1.58 -7.08
N VAL A 342 6.10 2.91 -7.11
CA VAL A 342 5.85 3.80 -5.95
C VAL A 342 4.40 3.69 -5.49
N ARG A 343 3.43 3.68 -6.41
CA ARG A 343 2.00 3.48 -6.10
C ARG A 343 1.78 2.17 -5.34
N HIS A 344 2.27 1.04 -5.86
CA HIS A 344 2.08 -0.26 -5.23
C HIS A 344 2.76 -0.37 -3.86
N VAL A 345 3.96 0.20 -3.68
CA VAL A 345 4.65 0.21 -2.39
C VAL A 345 3.89 1.06 -1.36
N CYS A 346 3.43 2.27 -1.72
CA CYS A 346 2.61 3.10 -0.83
C CYS A 346 1.30 2.39 -0.42
N MET A 347 0.64 1.69 -1.35
CA MET A 347 -0.57 0.91 -1.05
C MET A 347 -0.28 -0.31 -0.16
N ALA A 348 0.84 -1.01 -0.37
CA ALA A 348 1.26 -2.13 0.47
C ALA A 348 1.61 -1.66 1.90
N LEU A 349 2.34 -0.54 2.03
CA LEU A 349 2.62 0.09 3.33
C LEU A 349 1.33 0.50 4.04
N LYS A 350 0.34 1.07 3.34
CA LYS A 350 -0.97 1.38 3.92
C LYS A 350 -1.61 0.13 4.55
N ARG A 351 -1.74 -0.95 3.80
CA ARG A 351 -2.36 -2.21 4.28
C ARG A 351 -1.57 -2.83 5.45
N TYR A 352 -0.24 -2.76 5.40
CA TYR A 352 0.64 -3.17 6.50
C TYR A 352 0.34 -2.39 7.80
N PHE A 353 0.31 -1.06 7.73
CA PHE A 353 0.05 -0.22 8.90
C PHE A 353 -1.39 -0.30 9.41
N GLU A 354 -2.39 -0.48 8.53
CA GLU A 354 -3.78 -0.76 8.92
C GLU A 354 -3.92 -2.07 9.71
N ALA A 355 -3.26 -3.15 9.26
CA ALA A 355 -3.26 -4.43 9.96
C ALA A 355 -2.56 -4.35 11.32
N HIS A 356 -1.39 -3.69 11.40
CA HIS A 356 -0.71 -3.45 12.68
C HIS A 356 -1.51 -2.54 13.62
N LEU A 357 -2.20 -1.52 13.09
CA LEU A 357 -3.07 -0.64 13.86
C LEU A 357 -4.21 -1.43 14.52
N ALA A 358 -4.86 -2.33 13.79
CA ALA A 358 -5.89 -3.20 14.34
C ALA A 358 -5.37 -4.07 15.51
N ILE A 359 -4.21 -4.69 15.33
CA ILE A 359 -3.56 -5.50 16.37
C ILE A 359 -3.19 -4.63 17.58
N LYS A 360 -2.60 -3.45 17.37
CA LYS A 360 -2.12 -2.56 18.45
C LYS A 360 -3.26 -1.90 19.22
N ALA A 361 -4.32 -1.45 18.54
CA ALA A 361 -5.50 -0.86 19.18
C ALA A 361 -6.20 -1.85 20.10
N GLU A 362 -6.36 -3.11 19.67
CA GLU A 362 -6.95 -4.17 20.50
C GLU A 362 -6.07 -4.52 21.71
N GLN A 363 -4.75 -4.57 21.54
CA GLN A 363 -3.80 -4.74 22.66
C GLN A 363 -3.95 -3.63 23.72
N VAL A 364 -4.01 -2.37 23.27
CA VAL A 364 -4.14 -1.20 24.15
C VAL A 364 -5.51 -1.17 24.84
N LYS A 365 -6.60 -1.38 24.11
CA LYS A 365 -7.98 -1.43 24.65
C LYS A 365 -8.12 -2.46 25.77
N ARG A 366 -7.53 -3.64 25.60
CA ARG A 366 -7.49 -4.70 26.64
C ARG A 366 -6.65 -4.35 27.85
N ALA A 367 -5.50 -3.70 27.65
CA ALA A 367 -4.66 -3.24 28.75
C ALA A 367 -5.41 -2.22 29.62
N THR A 368 -6.06 -1.23 29.00
CA THR A 368 -6.86 -0.21 29.70
C THR A 368 -8.03 -0.84 30.49
N LEU A 369 -8.74 -1.81 29.91
CA LEU A 369 -9.84 -2.51 30.60
C LEU A 369 -9.36 -3.30 31.83
N ARG A 370 -8.13 -3.84 31.81
CA ARG A 370 -7.58 -4.62 32.92
C ARG A 370 -7.13 -3.75 34.11
N ASP A 371 -6.76 -2.50 33.86
CA ASP A 371 -6.26 -1.56 34.87
C ASP A 371 -7.38 -0.73 35.54
N GLN A 372 -8.66 -0.93 35.17
CA GLN A 372 -9.78 -0.33 35.89
C GLN A 372 -9.94 -0.97 37.29
N PRO A 373 -9.97 -0.19 38.39
CA PRO A 373 -10.20 -0.74 39.71
C PRO A 373 -11.64 -1.27 39.82
N MET A 374 -11.78 -2.56 40.15
CA MET A 374 -13.07 -3.17 40.48
C MET A 374 -13.72 -2.40 41.64
N SER A 375 -14.84 -1.73 41.36
CA SER A 375 -15.70 -1.15 42.38
C SER A 375 -16.09 -2.23 43.41
N PRO A 376 -16.01 -1.97 44.73
CA PRO A 376 -16.53 -2.92 45.70
C PRO A 376 -18.05 -3.09 45.51
N PRO A 377 -18.61 -4.29 45.70
CA PRO A 377 -20.05 -4.51 45.57
C PRO A 377 -20.80 -3.79 46.71
N GLY A 378 -21.28 -2.58 46.41
CA GLY A 378 -22.02 -1.73 47.34
C GLY A 378 -23.51 -2.00 47.31
N SER A 379 -24.08 -2.27 48.49
CA SER A 379 -25.51 -2.26 48.83
C SER A 379 -26.47 -3.03 47.90
N VAL A 380 -26.85 -4.23 48.35
CA VAL A 380 -28.10 -4.88 47.96
C VAL A 380 -29.27 -3.91 48.20
N VAL A 381 -30.04 -3.61 47.16
CA VAL A 381 -31.30 -2.87 47.29
C VAL A 381 -32.43 -3.89 47.33
N ASP A 382 -33.13 -3.97 48.44
CA ASP A 382 -34.30 -4.84 48.63
C ASP A 382 -35.51 -4.26 47.87
N CYS A 383 -36.07 -5.06 46.96
CA CYS A 383 -37.37 -4.84 46.34
C CYS A 383 -38.09 -6.20 46.25
N SER A 384 -38.95 -6.45 47.23
CA SER A 384 -39.84 -7.63 47.29
C SER A 384 -41.04 -7.52 46.33
N VAL A 385 -41.78 -8.65 46.14
CA VAL A 385 -43.14 -8.75 45.54
C VAL A 385 -43.16 -8.72 43.97
N ASN A 386 -43.71 -9.67 43.19
CA ASN A 386 -44.53 -10.87 43.47
C ASN A 386 -44.39 -12.01 42.42
N SER A 387 -44.66 -13.24 42.89
CA SER A 387 -45.02 -14.53 42.23
C SER A 387 -45.45 -14.62 40.75
N PHE A 388 -44.98 -15.67 40.05
CA PHE A 388 -45.80 -16.74 39.40
C PHE A 388 -44.96 -18.00 39.00
N ASP A 389 -45.62 -19.16 38.87
CA ASP A 389 -45.18 -20.53 38.47
C ASP A 389 -44.16 -20.66 37.29
N SER A 390 -43.39 -21.74 37.04
CA SER A 390 -43.15 -23.14 37.56
C SER A 390 -41.89 -23.71 36.81
N PRO A 391 -41.54 -25.03 36.76
CA PRO A 391 -41.22 -26.05 37.76
C PRO A 391 -39.70 -26.52 37.67
N PRO A 392 -39.20 -27.56 38.37
CA PRO A 392 -37.75 -27.75 38.60
C PRO A 392 -37.00 -28.70 37.64
N GLY A 393 -35.71 -28.44 37.43
CA GLY A 393 -34.77 -29.35 36.74
C GLY A 393 -33.31 -28.86 36.75
N SER A 394 -32.52 -29.32 37.72
CA SER A 394 -31.05 -29.13 37.75
C SER A 394 -30.34 -30.39 37.24
N PRO A 395 -29.09 -30.28 36.73
CA PRO A 395 -27.98 -30.59 37.65
C PRO A 395 -26.68 -29.79 37.47
N ASN A 396 -25.97 -29.64 38.60
CA ASN A 396 -24.51 -29.59 38.79
C ASN A 396 -23.62 -28.63 37.96
N PHE A 397 -23.40 -27.45 38.52
CA PHE A 397 -22.17 -26.66 38.32
C PHE A 397 -21.04 -27.21 39.23
N SER A 398 -20.26 -28.20 38.75
CA SER A 398 -19.07 -28.69 39.48
C SER A 398 -18.01 -29.39 38.62
N ALA A 399 -17.76 -28.89 37.41
CA ALA A 399 -16.60 -29.26 36.62
C ALA A 399 -16.14 -28.09 35.72
N LEU A 400 -15.05 -27.42 36.10
CA LEU A 400 -14.06 -26.71 35.25
C LEU A 400 -13.09 -25.87 36.13
N MET A 401 -12.40 -26.56 37.04
CA MET A 401 -11.26 -26.03 37.80
C MET A 401 -10.10 -27.01 37.66
N SER A 402 -9.50 -27.09 36.47
CA SER A 402 -8.21 -27.75 36.19
C SER A 402 -7.78 -27.53 34.74
N SER A 403 -6.88 -26.57 34.50
CA SER A 403 -5.57 -26.83 33.87
C SER A 403 -4.86 -25.50 33.61
N SER A 404 -3.98 -25.11 34.52
CA SER A 404 -3.12 -23.93 34.36
C SER A 404 -1.77 -24.35 33.78
N HIS A 405 -1.61 -24.24 32.47
CA HIS A 405 -0.31 -24.21 31.82
C HIS A 405 -0.02 -22.83 31.23
N ILE A 406 1.17 -22.31 31.55
CA ILE A 406 1.58 -20.94 31.26
C ILE A 406 2.22 -20.88 29.86
N THR A 407 1.53 -20.25 28.92
CA THR A 407 2.14 -19.62 27.75
C THR A 407 1.48 -18.26 27.52
N SER A 408 2.28 -17.20 27.60
CA SER A 408 1.82 -15.82 27.39
C SER A 408 1.61 -15.53 25.90
N GLN A 409 0.49 -15.99 25.35
CA GLN A 409 0.06 -15.59 24.00
C GLN A 409 -1.06 -14.56 24.09
N THR A 410 -0.77 -13.36 23.58
CA THR A 410 -1.73 -12.31 23.28
C THR A 410 -2.59 -12.70 22.07
N GLN A 411 -3.50 -13.66 22.27
CA GLN A 411 -4.49 -14.02 21.25
C GLN A 411 -5.47 -12.86 21.08
N SER A 412 -5.51 -12.29 19.87
CA SER A 412 -6.61 -11.44 19.43
C SER A 412 -7.90 -12.26 19.50
N ALA A 413 -9.06 -11.61 19.71
CA ALA A 413 -10.36 -12.30 19.59
C ALA A 413 -10.62 -12.74 18.13
N TRP A 414 -9.82 -12.20 17.21
CA TRP A 414 -9.90 -12.39 15.78
C TRP A 414 -8.95 -13.52 15.32
N PRO A 415 -9.41 -14.53 14.56
CA PRO A 415 -8.59 -15.67 14.12
C PRO A 415 -7.41 -15.25 13.23
N PRO A 416 -6.19 -15.77 13.46
CA PRO A 416 -5.01 -15.32 12.70
C PRO A 416 -5.07 -15.58 11.18
N ASN A 417 -5.78 -16.63 10.76
CA ASN A 417 -5.86 -17.13 9.39
C ASN A 417 -6.99 -16.50 8.54
N LYS A 418 -7.73 -15.55 9.10
CA LYS A 418 -8.83 -14.84 8.43
C LYS A 418 -8.37 -13.47 7.89
N ALA A 419 -9.19 -12.83 7.05
CA ALA A 419 -8.92 -11.53 6.42
C ALA A 419 -9.42 -10.31 7.24
N MET A 420 -8.52 -9.58 7.89
CA MET A 420 -8.83 -8.36 8.65
C MET A 420 -9.19 -7.20 7.71
N LYS A 421 -10.49 -6.92 7.55
CA LYS A 421 -11.05 -5.81 6.76
C LYS A 421 -11.70 -4.77 7.65
N TRP A 422 -11.46 -3.49 7.37
CA TRP A 422 -11.95 -2.38 8.17
C TRP A 422 -12.39 -1.20 7.30
N SER A 423 -13.44 -0.48 7.70
CA SER A 423 -13.84 0.79 7.08
C SER A 423 -12.89 1.93 7.48
N ALA A 424 -12.93 3.03 6.73
CA ALA A 424 -12.15 4.24 7.04
C ALA A 424 -12.50 4.81 8.43
N GLU A 425 -13.77 4.73 8.84
CA GLU A 425 -14.26 5.12 10.16
C GLU A 425 -13.66 4.23 11.26
N GLU A 426 -13.64 2.91 11.08
CA GLU A 426 -13.08 1.98 12.05
C GLU A 426 -11.55 2.10 12.16
N VAL A 427 -10.87 2.42 11.06
CA VAL A 427 -9.44 2.79 11.07
C VAL A 427 -9.24 4.06 11.91
N GLN A 428 -10.04 5.11 11.69
CA GLN A 428 -9.93 6.36 12.45
C GLN A 428 -10.33 6.20 13.93
N GLU A 429 -11.28 5.31 14.29
CA GLU A 429 -11.60 4.98 15.68
C GLU A 429 -10.39 4.35 16.40
N ARG A 430 -9.68 3.43 15.72
CA ARG A 430 -8.45 2.82 16.25
C ARG A 430 -7.32 3.84 16.39
N VAL A 431 -7.15 4.74 15.42
CA VAL A 431 -6.22 5.88 15.53
C VAL A 431 -6.53 6.74 16.75
N ASN A 432 -7.81 7.09 16.97
CA ASN A 432 -8.25 7.84 18.15
C ASN A 432 -7.95 7.07 19.45
N THR A 433 -8.25 5.77 19.50
CA THR A 433 -7.95 4.88 20.64
C THR A 433 -6.46 4.89 20.97
N LEU A 434 -5.59 4.83 19.96
CA LEU A 434 -4.14 4.91 20.17
C LEU A 434 -3.67 6.30 20.58
N LEU A 435 -4.24 7.38 20.02
CA LEU A 435 -3.91 8.74 20.45
C LEU A 435 -4.24 8.99 21.92
N GLU A 436 -5.38 8.47 22.39
CA GLU A 436 -5.87 8.64 23.76
C GLU A 436 -5.08 7.81 24.78
N PHE A 437 -4.90 6.51 24.53
CA PHE A 437 -4.36 5.57 25.53
C PHE A 437 -2.87 5.23 25.36
N MET A 438 -2.24 5.54 24.22
CA MET A 438 -0.84 5.13 24.01
C MET A 438 0.17 6.04 24.75
N PRO A 439 1.10 5.47 25.52
CA PRO A 439 2.18 6.21 26.17
C PRO A 439 3.03 7.10 25.27
N PHE A 440 3.49 8.25 25.80
CA PHE A 440 4.45 9.11 25.09
C PHE A 440 5.75 8.38 24.68
N ARG A 441 6.19 7.42 25.50
CA ARG A 441 7.37 6.56 25.26
C ARG A 441 6.97 5.11 24.94
N ALA A 442 5.81 4.92 24.32
CA ALA A 442 5.44 3.61 23.81
C ALA A 442 6.44 3.14 22.75
N HIS A 443 6.60 1.84 22.67
CA HIS A 443 7.34 1.18 21.59
C HIS A 443 6.32 0.48 20.69
N TRP A 444 6.52 0.60 19.38
CA TRP A 444 5.68 0.01 18.35
C TRP A 444 6.55 -0.32 17.14
N ALA A 445 7.14 -1.52 17.18
CA ALA A 445 8.13 -2.03 16.24
C ALA A 445 7.96 -1.60 14.77
N PRO A 446 6.79 -1.78 14.09
CA PRO A 446 6.64 -1.37 12.69
C PRO A 446 6.85 0.13 12.45
N VAL A 447 6.42 1.00 13.37
CA VAL A 447 6.63 2.46 13.24
C VAL A 447 8.06 2.85 13.65
N GLU A 448 8.66 2.15 14.61
CA GLU A 448 10.05 2.37 15.02
C GLU A 448 11.03 1.97 13.92
N GLU A 449 10.74 0.90 13.19
CA GLU A 449 11.48 0.44 12.02
C GLU A 449 11.30 1.40 10.83
N LEU A 450 10.06 1.85 10.53
CA LEU A 450 9.83 2.90 9.53
C LEU A 450 10.63 4.18 9.83
N LEU A 451 10.68 4.61 11.10
CA LEU A 451 11.50 5.73 11.54
C LEU A 451 13.00 5.46 11.40
N ARG A 452 13.46 4.23 11.69
CA ARG A 452 14.87 3.82 11.55
C ARG A 452 15.35 3.85 10.10
N LEU A 453 14.46 3.50 9.18
CA LEU A 453 14.71 3.50 7.73
C LEU A 453 14.60 4.88 7.08
N GLY A 454 14.13 5.92 7.80
CA GLY A 454 13.82 7.21 7.18
C GLY A 454 12.51 7.22 6.37
N GLY A 455 11.67 6.19 6.51
CA GLY A 455 10.44 6.01 5.73
C GLY A 455 9.41 7.13 5.89
N VAL A 456 9.38 7.83 7.03
CA VAL A 456 8.52 9.01 7.19
C VAL A 456 8.96 10.14 6.25
N THR A 457 10.27 10.37 6.14
CA THR A 457 10.84 11.37 5.22
C THR A 457 10.62 10.96 3.76
N LEU A 458 10.85 9.69 3.42
CA LEU A 458 10.62 9.19 2.06
C LEU A 458 9.16 9.33 1.62
N LEU A 459 8.19 9.07 2.51
CA LEU A 459 6.78 9.27 2.21
C LEU A 459 6.44 10.75 1.96
N LEU A 460 7.06 11.68 2.71
CA LEU A 460 6.90 13.12 2.47
C LEU A 460 7.53 13.55 1.14
N GLN A 461 8.70 13.02 0.79
CA GLN A 461 9.36 13.25 -0.49
C GLN A 461 8.51 12.73 -1.66
N ILE A 462 7.98 11.50 -1.56
CA ILE A 462 7.03 10.94 -2.54
C ILE A 462 5.82 11.87 -2.74
N ILE A 463 5.21 12.36 -1.65
CA ILE A 463 4.07 13.29 -1.75
C ILE A 463 4.49 14.57 -2.49
N ALA A 464 5.66 15.14 -2.20
CA ALA A 464 6.15 16.33 -2.89
C ALA A 464 6.44 16.07 -4.38
N PHE A 465 7.23 15.05 -4.74
CA PHE A 465 7.58 14.74 -6.13
C PHE A 465 6.34 14.45 -7.00
N THR A 466 5.27 13.86 -6.43
CA THR A 466 4.05 13.55 -7.19
C THR A 466 3.32 14.77 -7.75
N TYR A 467 3.61 15.99 -7.27
CA TYR A 467 3.08 17.24 -7.82
C TYR A 467 3.29 17.32 -9.35
N GLU A 468 4.49 16.96 -9.80
CA GLU A 468 4.92 17.03 -11.20
C GLU A 468 4.47 15.80 -12.02
N TRP A 469 4.18 14.69 -11.35
CA TRP A 469 3.80 13.45 -12.03
C TRP A 469 2.40 13.55 -12.65
N ASN A 470 2.28 13.15 -13.92
CA ASN A 470 1.02 13.19 -14.66
C ASN A 470 0.58 11.78 -15.11
N TYR A 471 -0.08 11.05 -14.21
CA TYR A 471 -0.59 9.69 -14.46
C TYR A 471 -1.86 9.43 -13.63
N SER A 472 -2.68 8.45 -14.06
CA SER A 472 -3.98 8.12 -13.44
C SER A 472 -3.89 7.76 -11.96
N GLY A 473 -2.79 7.11 -11.53
CA GLY A 473 -2.59 6.64 -10.16
C GLY A 473 -2.12 7.71 -9.16
N ARG A 474 -1.88 8.96 -9.57
CA ARG A 474 -1.30 10.01 -8.70
C ARG A 474 -2.05 10.16 -7.37
N ALA A 475 -3.36 10.33 -7.42
CA ALA A 475 -4.18 10.57 -6.22
C ALA A 475 -4.12 9.37 -5.25
N ASP A 476 -4.13 8.14 -5.76
CA ASP A 476 -4.00 6.92 -4.95
C ASP A 476 -2.66 6.84 -4.22
N THR A 477 -1.56 7.21 -4.89
CA THR A 477 -0.21 7.20 -4.32
C THR A 477 -0.09 8.20 -3.18
N VAL A 478 -0.53 9.45 -3.40
CA VAL A 478 -0.53 10.51 -2.39
C VAL A 478 -1.43 10.15 -1.22
N ARG A 479 -2.67 9.70 -1.49
CA ARG A 479 -3.63 9.23 -0.48
C ARG A 479 -3.05 8.11 0.37
N SER A 480 -2.44 7.09 -0.26
CA SER A 480 -1.87 5.95 0.47
C SER A 480 -0.69 6.34 1.35
N ALA A 481 0.18 7.24 0.88
CA ALA A 481 1.27 7.78 1.69
C ALA A 481 0.74 8.60 2.89
N LEU A 482 -0.27 9.45 2.68
CA LEU A 482 -0.91 10.22 3.74
C LEU A 482 -1.66 9.33 4.75
N ASP A 483 -2.30 8.25 4.31
CA ASP A 483 -2.95 7.28 5.21
C ASP A 483 -1.91 6.57 6.11
N VAL A 484 -0.75 6.18 5.56
CA VAL A 484 0.37 5.65 6.36
C VAL A 484 0.83 6.69 7.39
N LEU A 485 1.02 7.94 6.98
CA LEU A 485 1.39 9.02 7.89
C LEU A 485 0.32 9.27 8.96
N SER A 486 -0.97 9.18 8.62
CA SER A 486 -2.11 9.36 9.53
C SER A 486 -2.11 8.31 10.64
N ILE A 487 -1.82 7.04 10.30
CA ILE A 487 -1.66 5.95 11.25
C ILE A 487 -0.37 6.12 12.07
N CYS A 488 0.75 6.44 11.43
CA CYS A 488 2.04 6.54 12.11
C CYS A 488 2.13 7.76 13.04
N CYS A 489 1.44 8.85 12.74
CA CYS A 489 1.45 10.08 13.55
C CYS A 489 0.81 9.94 14.94
N VAL A 490 0.22 8.78 15.28
CA VAL A 490 -0.08 8.46 16.68
C VAL A 490 1.18 8.43 17.53
N MET A 491 2.35 8.13 16.97
CA MET A 491 3.64 8.11 17.66
C MET A 491 4.25 9.52 17.76
N PRO A 492 4.61 10.01 18.98
CA PRO A 492 5.25 11.31 19.17
C PRO A 492 6.52 11.55 18.33
N ARG A 493 7.30 10.50 18.06
CA ARG A 493 8.51 10.59 17.22
C ARG A 493 8.17 10.97 15.77
N VAL A 494 7.08 10.44 15.21
CA VAL A 494 6.61 10.78 13.85
C VAL A 494 6.12 12.23 13.80
N GLN A 495 5.42 12.68 14.85
CA GLN A 495 5.00 14.10 14.97
C GLN A 495 6.20 15.07 15.00
N SER A 496 7.34 14.66 15.58
CA SER A 496 8.58 15.46 15.52
C SER A 496 9.13 15.57 14.10
N VAL A 497 9.23 14.45 13.37
CA VAL A 497 9.74 14.41 11.99
C VAL A 497 8.85 15.23 11.04
N LEU A 498 7.53 15.22 11.23
CA LEU A 498 6.63 16.12 10.49
C LEU A 498 6.93 17.60 10.75
N CYS A 499 7.54 17.97 11.86
CA CYS A 499 7.96 19.34 12.20
C CYS A 499 9.45 19.62 11.87
N GLU A 500 10.10 18.74 11.11
CA GLU A 500 11.50 18.84 10.70
C GLU A 500 11.61 19.19 9.21
N ARG A 501 12.83 19.56 8.79
CA ARG A 501 13.10 19.93 7.39
C ARG A 501 13.18 18.67 6.53
N VAL A 502 12.68 18.78 5.31
CA VAL A 502 12.72 17.75 4.27
C VAL A 502 13.40 18.35 3.05
N GLU A 503 14.38 17.62 2.53
CA GLU A 503 15.09 17.93 1.28
C GLU A 503 14.29 17.37 0.10
N LEU A 504 14.06 18.22 -0.90
CA LEU A 504 13.27 18.01 -2.12
C LEU A 504 14.17 18.25 -3.36
N PRO A 505 13.68 18.12 -4.62
CA PRO A 505 14.50 18.41 -5.79
C PRO A 505 15.02 19.86 -5.80
N GLU A 506 15.97 20.14 -6.69
CA GLU A 506 16.48 21.49 -6.95
C GLU A 506 17.05 22.19 -5.70
N GLU A 507 17.62 21.42 -4.77
CA GLU A 507 18.10 21.89 -3.45
C GLU A 507 17.02 22.58 -2.58
N SER A 508 15.74 22.41 -2.92
CA SER A 508 14.64 23.04 -2.19
C SER A 508 14.42 22.35 -0.83
N VAL A 509 14.27 23.15 0.22
CA VAL A 509 14.11 22.66 1.60
C VAL A 509 12.83 23.21 2.20
N THR A 510 11.91 22.33 2.56
CA THR A 510 10.62 22.66 3.16
C THR A 510 10.46 22.00 4.53
N VAL A 511 9.37 22.29 5.25
CA VAL A 511 9.01 21.57 6.49
C VAL A 511 8.03 20.46 6.13
N GLY A 512 8.16 19.26 6.72
CA GLY A 512 7.28 18.12 6.43
C GLY A 512 5.78 18.45 6.55
N MET A 513 5.41 19.23 7.56
CA MET A 513 4.04 19.72 7.78
C MET A 513 3.54 20.63 6.64
N ASN A 514 4.43 21.37 5.96
CA ASN A 514 4.06 22.21 4.82
C ASN A 514 3.62 21.35 3.63
N ILE A 515 4.32 20.25 3.36
CA ILE A 515 3.94 19.27 2.32
C ILE A 515 2.53 18.70 2.59
N VAL A 516 2.24 18.36 3.85
CA VAL A 516 0.91 17.88 4.26
C VAL A 516 -0.16 18.98 4.14
N ILE A 517 0.18 20.24 4.42
CA ILE A 517 -0.73 21.38 4.26
C ILE A 517 -1.05 21.64 2.77
N GLY A 518 -0.05 21.62 1.87
CA GLY A 518 -0.29 21.75 0.42
C GLY A 518 -1.14 20.61 -0.14
N ALA A 519 -0.95 19.38 0.35
CA ALA A 519 -1.83 18.25 0.03
C ALA A 519 -3.27 18.45 0.54
N ALA A 520 -3.47 19.07 1.71
CA ALA A 520 -4.80 19.43 2.22
C ALA A 520 -5.45 20.59 1.43
N GLU A 521 -4.64 21.57 0.99
CA GLU A 521 -5.10 22.68 0.14
C GLU A 521 -5.57 22.19 -1.24
N GLY A 522 -5.00 21.07 -1.72
CA GLY A 522 -5.24 20.51 -3.05
C GLY A 522 -4.20 20.94 -4.09
N GLU A 523 -3.09 21.52 -3.64
CA GLU A 523 -1.94 21.93 -4.47
C GLU A 523 -1.26 20.71 -5.11
N ILE A 524 -0.98 19.67 -4.31
CA ILE A 524 -0.34 18.42 -4.77
C ILE A 524 -1.28 17.62 -5.68
N ALA A 525 -2.53 17.45 -5.25
CA ALA A 525 -3.59 16.84 -6.04
C ALA A 525 -4.95 17.39 -5.60
N ALA A 526 -5.70 17.95 -6.55
CA ALA A 526 -7.05 18.49 -6.33
C ALA A 526 -8.11 17.35 -6.25
N ASP A 527 -7.92 16.44 -5.31
CA ASP A 527 -8.74 15.26 -5.09
C ASP A 527 -9.28 15.22 -3.63
N PRO A 528 -10.60 15.05 -3.39
CA PRO A 528 -11.16 15.10 -2.05
C PRO A 528 -10.67 14.01 -1.10
N ASP A 529 -10.29 12.82 -1.60
CA ASP A 529 -9.75 11.76 -0.75
C ASP A 529 -8.31 12.06 -0.33
N VAL A 530 -7.50 12.65 -1.22
CA VAL A 530 -6.18 13.20 -0.85
C VAL A 530 -6.32 14.29 0.21
N GLN A 531 -7.23 15.25 0.01
CA GLN A 531 -7.46 16.33 0.98
C GLN A 531 -7.95 15.79 2.32
N ARG A 532 -8.85 14.79 2.34
CA ARG A 532 -9.27 14.09 3.57
C ARG A 532 -8.10 13.42 4.29
N ALA A 533 -7.26 12.67 3.57
CA ALA A 533 -6.12 11.98 4.15
C ALA A 533 -5.13 12.97 4.78
N ALA A 534 -4.82 14.07 4.08
CA ALA A 534 -3.97 15.15 4.60
C ALA A 534 -4.57 15.84 5.84
N LEU A 535 -5.87 16.18 5.80
CA LEU A 535 -6.58 16.74 6.95
C LEU A 535 -6.61 15.79 8.15
N ASN A 536 -6.67 14.47 7.94
CA ASN A 536 -6.55 13.49 9.01
C ASN A 536 -5.15 13.51 9.66
N VAL A 537 -4.06 13.57 8.87
CA VAL A 537 -2.69 13.74 9.41
C VAL A 537 -2.60 15.00 10.27
N ILE A 538 -3.05 16.15 9.75
CA ILE A 538 -3.02 17.44 10.47
C ILE A 538 -3.84 17.33 11.76
N ALA A 539 -5.11 16.89 11.66
CA ALA A 539 -6.01 16.79 12.80
C ALA A 539 -5.49 15.83 13.88
N ASN A 540 -4.94 14.67 13.50
CA ASN A 540 -4.39 13.69 14.44
C ASN A 540 -3.13 14.24 15.15
N CYS A 541 -2.35 15.11 14.49
CA CYS A 541 -1.23 15.82 15.12
C CYS A 541 -1.71 16.93 16.08
N VAL A 542 -2.53 17.89 15.63
CA VAL A 542 -2.92 19.07 16.43
C VAL A 542 -3.92 18.77 17.55
N CYS A 543 -4.68 17.67 17.44
CA CYS A 543 -5.61 17.19 18.47
C CYS A 543 -4.99 16.18 19.45
N ALA A 544 -3.72 15.78 19.28
CA ALA A 544 -3.07 14.81 20.18
C ALA A 544 -3.09 15.30 21.65
N PRO A 545 -3.17 14.39 22.66
CA PRO A 545 -3.22 14.81 24.06
C PRO A 545 -1.96 15.59 24.48
N ILE A 546 -2.15 16.74 25.13
CA ILE A 546 -1.04 17.56 25.68
C ILE A 546 -0.23 16.76 26.71
N HIS A 547 -0.91 15.91 27.47
CA HIS A 547 -0.31 15.03 28.47
C HIS A 547 -0.70 13.57 28.20
N ARG A 548 0.14 12.82 27.46
CA ARG A 548 -0.07 11.38 27.25
C ARG A 548 0.32 10.59 28.50
N VAL A 549 -0.65 10.24 29.34
CA VAL A 549 -0.42 9.56 30.64
C VAL A 549 -0.13 8.07 30.43
N GLY A 550 1.13 7.81 30.08
CA GLY A 550 1.60 6.51 29.61
C GLY A 550 2.38 5.66 30.61
N GLY A 551 2.03 5.69 31.89
CA GLY A 551 2.80 4.98 32.90
C GLY A 551 2.12 4.94 34.26
N VAL A 552 1.40 3.84 34.51
CA VAL A 552 0.99 3.37 35.83
C VAL A 552 0.27 4.43 36.68
N ILE A 553 -1.02 4.65 36.41
CA ILE A 553 -1.97 5.24 37.39
C ILE A 553 -2.36 4.14 38.41
N GLY A 554 -1.36 3.42 38.93
CA GLY A 554 -1.56 2.07 39.48
C GLY A 554 -0.43 1.57 40.38
N ARG A 555 0.23 2.48 41.11
CA ARG A 555 1.00 2.12 42.31
C ARG A 555 1.29 3.33 43.19
N TYR A 556 0.59 3.38 44.32
CA TYR A 556 0.96 4.21 45.47
C TYR A 556 2.26 3.65 46.07
N SER A 557 3.40 4.07 45.52
CA SER A 557 4.73 3.67 45.99
C SER A 557 5.60 4.91 46.09
N ALA A 558 5.66 5.46 47.29
CA ALA A 558 6.22 6.78 47.62
C ALA A 558 7.77 6.89 47.53
N ALA A 559 8.40 6.12 46.63
CA ALA A 559 9.86 6.02 46.50
C ALA A 559 10.39 6.09 45.05
N GLY A 560 9.52 6.19 44.04
CA GLY A 560 9.89 6.10 42.61
C GLY A 560 10.10 7.44 41.88
N SER A 561 11.20 8.14 42.15
CA SER A 561 11.77 9.29 41.37
C SER A 561 10.77 10.20 40.61
N SER A 562 10.20 11.18 41.33
CA SER A 562 9.36 12.27 40.79
C SER A 562 9.94 12.94 39.52
N ARG A 563 11.28 13.10 39.47
CA ARG A 563 12.02 13.83 38.42
C ARG A 563 11.81 13.27 37.00
N LYS A 564 11.63 11.95 36.84
CA LYS A 564 11.37 11.33 35.53
C LYS A 564 9.95 11.58 35.01
N ARG A 565 8.95 11.67 35.89
CA ARG A 565 7.56 12.01 35.52
C ARG A 565 7.47 13.44 34.98
N THR A 566 7.99 14.43 35.71
CA THR A 566 7.95 15.85 35.31
C THR A 566 8.59 16.09 33.94
N SER A 567 9.70 15.42 33.63
CA SER A 567 10.33 15.49 32.30
C SER A 567 9.42 14.94 31.18
N ALA A 568 8.74 13.81 31.39
CA ALA A 568 7.87 13.25 30.35
C ALA A 568 6.67 14.16 30.01
N TYR A 569 6.08 14.83 31.01
CA TYR A 569 5.02 15.82 30.78
C TYR A 569 5.55 17.04 30.00
N ARG A 570 6.71 17.59 30.39
CA ARG A 570 7.34 18.71 29.68
C ARG A 570 7.62 18.38 28.21
N ASN A 571 8.19 17.22 27.91
CA ASN A 571 8.48 16.80 26.54
C ASN A 571 7.18 16.63 25.70
N SER A 572 6.07 16.23 26.31
CA SER A 572 4.76 16.09 25.65
C SER A 572 4.14 17.45 25.33
N GLU A 573 4.27 18.40 26.25
CA GLU A 573 3.81 19.79 26.11
C GLU A 573 4.67 20.61 25.12
N GLU A 574 5.98 20.41 25.12
CA GLU A 574 6.92 20.99 24.17
C GLU A 574 6.65 20.50 22.73
N LEU A 575 6.44 19.19 22.56
CA LEU A 575 6.13 18.61 21.24
C LEU A 575 4.80 19.14 20.68
N ILE A 576 3.72 19.13 21.45
CA ILE A 576 2.42 19.61 20.94
C ILE A 576 2.46 21.12 20.64
N SER A 577 3.23 21.89 21.41
CA SER A 577 3.49 23.31 21.12
C SER A 577 4.25 23.50 19.80
N ARG A 578 5.30 22.69 19.56
CA ARG A 578 6.04 22.68 18.29
C ARG A 578 5.17 22.29 17.10
N VAL A 579 4.25 21.33 17.26
CA VAL A 579 3.28 20.94 16.23
C VAL A 579 2.33 22.10 15.88
N TRP A 580 1.73 22.76 16.89
CA TRP A 580 0.87 23.92 16.65
C TRP A 580 1.62 25.08 16.00
N GLU A 581 2.87 25.34 16.42
CA GLU A 581 3.74 26.33 15.80
C GLU A 581 4.02 25.98 14.33
N SER A 582 4.39 24.73 14.05
CA SER A 582 4.72 24.26 12.70
C SER A 582 3.53 24.35 11.73
N VAL A 583 2.30 24.16 12.19
CA VAL A 583 1.11 24.37 11.35
C VAL A 583 0.83 25.87 11.16
N ARG A 584 1.05 26.69 12.19
CA ARG A 584 0.87 28.15 12.13
C ARG A 584 1.87 28.83 11.19
N SER A 585 3.15 28.45 11.25
CA SER A 585 4.24 29.05 10.48
C SER A 585 4.18 28.75 8.99
N ASN A 586 3.50 27.67 8.60
CA ASN A 586 3.35 27.20 7.23
C ASN A 586 1.91 27.43 6.72
N ASN A 587 1.36 28.62 6.98
CA ASN A 587 0.03 29.08 6.52
C ASN A 587 -1.20 28.20 6.86
N GLY A 588 -1.05 27.13 7.63
CA GLY A 588 -2.10 26.12 7.84
C GLY A 588 -3.40 26.66 8.43
N ILE A 589 -3.36 27.74 9.23
CA ILE A 589 -4.58 28.42 9.69
C ILE A 589 -5.41 28.94 8.51
N MET A 590 -4.76 29.57 7.51
CA MET A 590 -5.44 30.13 6.34
C MET A 590 -6.06 29.02 5.49
N VAL A 591 -5.30 27.97 5.19
CA VAL A 591 -5.76 26.80 4.42
C VAL A 591 -6.95 26.11 5.10
N LEU A 592 -6.89 25.90 6.42
CA LEU A 592 -7.99 25.28 7.16
C LEU A 592 -9.26 26.15 7.18
N LEU A 593 -9.13 27.48 7.23
CA LEU A 593 -10.27 28.39 7.14
C LEU A 593 -10.89 28.36 5.73
N GLN A 594 -10.07 28.32 4.68
CA GLN A 594 -10.51 28.16 3.28
C GLN A 594 -11.28 26.85 3.11
N LEU A 595 -10.72 25.72 3.55
CA LEU A 595 -11.36 24.40 3.53
C LEU A 595 -12.65 24.37 4.35
N MET A 596 -12.73 25.09 5.47
CA MET A 596 -13.99 25.23 6.24
C MET A 596 -15.09 26.01 5.51
N THR A 597 -14.77 26.73 4.42
CA THR A 597 -15.75 27.42 3.56
C THR A 597 -16.07 26.68 2.25
N VAL A 598 -15.36 25.58 1.96
CA VAL A 598 -15.46 24.87 0.66
C VAL A 598 -16.89 24.47 0.34
N LYS A 599 -17.27 24.51 -0.95
CA LYS A 599 -18.62 24.14 -1.44
C LYS A 599 -18.60 23.08 -2.54
N THR A 600 -17.42 22.77 -3.08
CA THR A 600 -17.24 21.92 -4.26
C THR A 600 -16.03 21.01 -4.04
N PRO A 601 -16.10 19.70 -4.38
CA PRO A 601 -17.30 19.01 -4.86
C PRO A 601 -18.37 18.85 -3.78
N ILE A 602 -19.65 18.97 -4.18
CA ILE A 602 -20.79 19.07 -3.25
C ILE A 602 -20.99 17.81 -2.39
N THR A 603 -20.50 16.66 -2.86
CA THR A 603 -20.55 15.34 -2.23
C THR A 603 -19.62 15.22 -1.02
N ASP A 604 -18.55 16.01 -1.01
CA ASP A 604 -17.40 15.87 -0.09
C ASP A 604 -17.18 17.11 0.76
N ALA A 605 -17.76 18.25 0.35
CA ALA A 605 -17.51 19.53 0.99
C ALA A 605 -17.85 19.54 2.50
N ASP A 606 -18.93 18.91 2.95
CA ASP A 606 -19.23 18.84 4.40
C ASP A 606 -18.24 17.95 5.19
N SER A 607 -17.65 16.90 4.59
CA SER A 607 -16.64 16.07 5.27
C SER A 607 -15.28 16.77 5.32
N LEU A 608 -14.89 17.48 4.26
CA LEU A 608 -13.72 18.38 4.27
C LEU A 608 -13.87 19.49 5.32
N ARG A 609 -15.04 20.14 5.38
CA ARG A 609 -15.35 21.14 6.43
C ARG A 609 -15.25 20.53 7.83
N ALA A 610 -15.79 19.33 8.05
CA ALA A 610 -15.73 18.67 9.36
C ALA A 610 -14.29 18.42 9.83
N LEU A 611 -13.43 17.92 8.95
CA LEU A 611 -12.02 17.64 9.28
C LEU A 611 -11.21 18.93 9.44
N ALA A 612 -11.40 19.92 8.57
CA ALA A 612 -10.74 21.23 8.70
C ALA A 612 -11.13 21.93 10.01
N CYS A 613 -12.40 21.84 10.40
CA CYS A 613 -12.90 22.36 11.66
C CYS A 613 -12.34 21.61 12.88
N ARG A 614 -12.23 20.27 12.82
CA ARG A 614 -11.55 19.45 13.84
C ARG A 614 -10.10 19.89 14.04
N ALA A 615 -9.36 20.13 12.95
CA ALA A 615 -7.99 20.62 13.02
C ALA A 615 -7.90 22.03 13.63
N LEU A 616 -8.79 22.96 13.25
CA LEU A 616 -8.86 24.29 13.87
C LEU A 616 -9.20 24.21 15.37
N ALA A 617 -10.10 23.33 15.79
CA ALA A 617 -10.42 23.11 17.21
C ALA A 617 -9.21 22.58 18.01
N GLY A 618 -8.39 21.73 17.39
CA GLY A 618 -7.11 21.30 17.95
C GLY A 618 -6.08 22.42 18.04
N LEU A 619 -5.95 23.25 17.00
CA LEU A 619 -5.07 24.43 17.01
C LEU A 619 -5.49 25.48 18.04
N ALA A 620 -6.79 25.71 18.23
CA ALA A 620 -7.35 26.66 19.20
C ALA A 620 -7.13 26.25 20.69
N ARG A 621 -6.43 25.14 20.94
CA ARG A 621 -5.86 24.78 22.25
C ARG A 621 -4.58 25.59 22.56
N SER A 622 -3.88 26.08 21.54
CA SER A 622 -2.80 27.06 21.68
C SER A 622 -3.36 28.44 21.92
N GLU A 623 -2.90 29.13 22.97
CA GLU A 623 -3.37 30.48 23.31
C GLU A 623 -3.11 31.48 22.18
N THR A 624 -1.93 31.47 21.57
CA THR A 624 -1.62 32.40 20.47
C THR A 624 -2.50 32.15 19.25
N VAL A 625 -2.79 30.88 18.92
CA VAL A 625 -3.67 30.57 17.79
C VAL A 625 -5.12 30.94 18.12
N ARG A 626 -5.58 30.70 19.34
CA ARG A 626 -6.88 31.17 19.84
C ARG A 626 -7.04 32.69 19.71
N GLN A 627 -6.02 33.46 20.09
CA GLN A 627 -6.00 34.93 19.96
C GLN A 627 -6.02 35.43 18.50
N ILE A 628 -5.40 34.69 17.57
CA ILE A 628 -5.46 34.98 16.14
C ILE A 628 -6.89 34.71 15.62
N ILE A 629 -7.38 33.49 15.85
CA ILE A 629 -8.68 33.01 15.34
C ILE A 629 -9.85 33.87 15.86
N SER A 630 -9.82 34.27 17.14
CA SER A 630 -10.88 35.08 17.77
C SER A 630 -11.10 36.47 17.15
N LYS A 631 -10.12 36.98 16.39
CA LYS A 631 -10.21 38.28 15.70
C LYS A 631 -10.67 38.17 14.25
N LEU A 632 -10.78 36.97 13.69
CA LEU A 632 -11.09 36.79 12.27
C LEU A 632 -12.59 37.00 11.98
N PRO A 633 -12.95 37.61 10.83
CA PRO A 633 -14.36 37.84 10.44
C PRO A 633 -15.24 36.60 10.45
N MET A 634 -14.63 35.41 10.30
CA MET A 634 -15.32 34.13 10.33
C MET A 634 -16.03 33.85 11.68
N PHE A 635 -15.46 34.35 12.79
CA PHE A 635 -15.97 34.14 14.15
C PHE A 635 -16.67 35.38 14.73
N THR A 636 -16.27 36.58 14.30
CA THR A 636 -16.88 37.84 14.76
C THR A 636 -18.08 38.30 13.91
N GLY A 637 -18.14 37.88 12.63
CA GLY A 637 -19.09 38.41 11.64
C GLY A 637 -20.24 37.46 11.24
N GLY A 638 -20.64 36.50 12.09
CA GLY A 638 -21.79 35.62 11.84
C GLY A 638 -21.60 34.55 10.75
N GLN A 639 -20.41 34.46 10.14
CA GLN A 639 -20.16 33.58 9.00
C GLN A 639 -20.22 32.10 9.38
N ILE A 640 -19.58 31.70 10.49
CA ILE A 640 -19.64 30.32 10.96
C ILE A 640 -21.07 29.89 11.34
N GLN A 641 -21.88 30.77 11.94
CA GLN A 641 -23.31 30.52 12.19
C GLN A 641 -24.09 30.29 10.89
N THR A 642 -23.73 31.01 9.82
CA THR A 642 -24.32 30.82 8.49
C THR A 642 -23.93 29.46 7.89
N LEU A 643 -22.68 29.02 8.05
CA LEU A 643 -22.21 27.71 7.58
C LEU A 643 -22.86 26.54 8.34
N LEU A 644 -23.27 26.75 9.59
CA LEU A 644 -23.86 25.72 10.47
C LEU A 644 -25.37 25.48 10.25
N ARG A 645 -26.02 26.29 9.43
CA ARG A 645 -27.48 26.31 9.30
C ARG A 645 -28.03 25.07 8.58
N ASP A 646 -27.49 24.80 7.39
CA ASP A 646 -28.01 23.81 6.45
C ASP A 646 -26.87 22.99 5.83
N PRO A 647 -27.05 21.67 5.60
CA PRO A 647 -26.07 20.84 4.89
C PRO A 647 -25.94 21.26 3.43
N ILE A 648 -24.74 21.10 2.86
CA ILE A 648 -24.47 21.38 1.44
C ILE A 648 -25.22 20.39 0.54
N LEU A 649 -25.27 19.13 0.97
CA LEU A 649 -25.98 18.04 0.30
C LEU A 649 -26.77 17.24 1.34
N GLN A 650 -28.10 17.19 1.19
CA GLN A 650 -29.00 16.55 2.17
C GLN A 650 -28.68 15.06 2.38
N ASP A 651 -28.30 14.35 1.31
CA ASP A 651 -27.92 12.92 1.36
C ASP A 651 -26.66 12.68 2.21
N LYS A 652 -25.83 13.71 2.41
CA LYS A 652 -24.60 13.67 3.23
C LYS A 652 -24.77 14.38 4.58
N ARG A 653 -26.01 14.56 5.06
CA ARG A 653 -26.33 15.19 6.36
C ARG A 653 -25.54 14.64 7.56
N GLN A 654 -25.13 13.37 7.55
CA GLN A 654 -24.29 12.82 8.62
C GLN A 654 -22.91 13.52 8.72
N GLU A 655 -22.30 13.86 7.59
CA GLU A 655 -21.04 14.62 7.55
C GLU A 655 -21.24 16.05 8.04
N HIS A 656 -22.36 16.68 7.66
CA HIS A 656 -22.71 17.99 8.18
C HIS A 656 -22.92 17.99 9.70
N VAL A 657 -23.49 16.92 10.28
CA VAL A 657 -23.60 16.77 11.75
C VAL A 657 -22.21 16.61 12.41
N LYS A 658 -21.25 15.95 11.76
CA LYS A 658 -19.85 15.93 12.21
C LYS A 658 -19.24 17.35 12.18
N PHE A 659 -19.47 18.11 11.10
CA PHE A 659 -19.05 19.50 11.00
C PHE A 659 -19.66 20.38 12.08
N GLN A 660 -20.97 20.30 12.30
CA GLN A 660 -21.67 21.03 13.37
C GLN A 660 -21.07 20.76 14.75
N ARG A 661 -20.76 19.49 15.05
CA ARG A 661 -20.11 19.11 16.32
C ARG A 661 -18.77 19.82 16.50
N HIS A 662 -17.86 19.74 15.52
CA HIS A 662 -16.53 20.35 15.63
C HIS A 662 -16.56 21.89 15.62
N ALA A 663 -17.51 22.50 14.92
CA ALA A 663 -17.67 23.95 14.88
C ALA A 663 -18.18 24.52 16.22
N LEU A 664 -19.11 23.84 16.88
CA LEU A 664 -19.52 24.19 18.25
C LEU A 664 -18.34 24.04 19.23
N GLU A 665 -17.56 22.96 19.09
CA GLU A 665 -16.34 22.69 19.86
C GLU A 665 -15.24 23.76 19.69
N LEU A 666 -15.13 24.32 18.47
CA LEU A 666 -14.24 25.42 18.13
C LEU A 666 -14.76 26.75 18.70
N LEU A 667 -16.05 27.04 18.54
CA LEU A 667 -16.69 28.25 19.07
C LEU A 667 -16.58 28.36 20.60
N GLU A 668 -16.76 27.25 21.33
CA GLU A 668 -16.58 27.19 22.79
C GLU A 668 -15.15 27.61 23.20
N ARG A 669 -14.13 27.07 22.51
CA ARG A 669 -12.72 27.41 22.76
C ARG A 669 -12.39 28.86 22.43
N VAL A 670 -12.81 29.34 21.25
CA VAL A 670 -12.55 30.71 20.76
C VAL A 670 -13.23 31.75 21.65
N SER A 671 -14.42 31.45 22.19
CA SER A 671 -15.17 32.33 23.10
C SER A 671 -14.63 32.36 24.54
N GLY A 672 -13.56 31.61 24.85
CA GLY A 672 -12.89 31.61 26.16
C GLY A 672 -13.59 30.82 27.28
N LYS A 673 -14.78 30.24 27.03
CA LYS A 673 -15.53 29.41 28.00
C LYS A 673 -15.01 27.97 28.03
N ALA A 674 -13.74 27.77 28.36
CA ALA A 674 -13.14 26.43 28.41
C ALA A 674 -13.58 25.64 29.65
N LYS A 675 -13.85 24.33 29.48
CA LYS A 675 -14.06 23.39 30.60
C LYS A 675 -12.89 23.40 31.59
N PRO A 676 -13.14 23.24 32.91
CA PRO A 676 -12.08 23.03 33.88
C PRO A 676 -11.35 21.72 33.59
N HIS A 677 -10.04 21.71 33.80
CA HIS A 677 -9.19 20.53 33.58
C HIS A 677 -9.40 19.51 34.72
N GLY A 678 -9.99 18.37 34.41
CA GLY A 678 -10.19 17.26 35.34
C GLY A 678 -10.84 16.07 34.63
N ASN A 679 -10.48 14.85 35.05
CA ASN A 679 -11.13 13.63 34.57
C ASN A 679 -12.61 13.60 35.02
N ASP A 680 -13.39 12.76 34.33
CA ASP A 680 -14.85 12.64 34.39
C ASP A 680 -15.63 13.81 33.76
N VAL A 681 -16.23 13.58 32.59
CA VAL A 681 -17.68 13.44 32.38
C VAL A 681 -17.92 12.90 30.97
N HIS A 682 -18.54 11.73 30.86
CA HIS A 682 -19.06 11.17 29.61
C HIS A 682 -20.24 12.03 29.12
N PHE A 683 -19.98 13.02 28.26
CA PHE A 683 -21.02 13.94 27.77
C PHE A 683 -21.73 13.35 26.54
N ASP A 684 -22.90 12.77 26.77
CA ASP A 684 -23.76 12.21 25.71
C ASP A 684 -24.32 13.33 24.81
N VAL A 685 -23.71 13.49 23.63
CA VAL A 685 -24.19 14.39 22.57
C VAL A 685 -25.24 13.66 21.71
N SER A 686 -26.32 13.26 22.36
CA SER A 686 -27.56 12.84 21.70
C SER A 686 -28.10 13.96 20.80
N LEU A 687 -28.71 13.58 19.67
CA LEU A 687 -29.26 14.50 18.65
C LEU A 687 -30.20 15.57 19.23
N ASN A 688 -30.90 15.26 20.32
CA ASN A 688 -31.78 16.19 21.05
C ASN A 688 -31.02 17.40 21.65
N ASN A 689 -29.76 17.24 22.06
CA ASN A 689 -28.95 18.34 22.58
C ASN A 689 -28.47 19.27 21.45
N ILE A 690 -28.17 18.72 20.26
CA ILE A 690 -27.88 19.52 19.05
C ILE A 690 -29.12 20.33 18.65
N HIS A 691 -30.31 19.72 18.69
CA HIS A 691 -31.55 20.42 18.37
C HIS A 691 -31.89 21.53 19.39
N ARG A 692 -31.68 21.29 20.70
CA ARG A 692 -31.81 22.34 21.74
C ARG A 692 -30.79 23.48 21.57
N LEU A 693 -29.55 23.19 21.17
CA LEU A 693 -28.55 24.23 20.88
C LEU A 693 -28.88 25.03 19.61
N GLY A 694 -29.44 24.39 18.58
CA GLY A 694 -29.96 25.09 17.40
C GLY A 694 -31.14 26.02 17.70
N LEU A 695 -31.99 25.65 18.67
CA LEU A 695 -33.05 26.52 19.21
C LEU A 695 -32.49 27.66 20.09
N ALA A 696 -31.46 27.39 20.90
CA ALA A 696 -30.79 28.43 21.68
C ALA A 696 -30.12 29.48 20.77
N LEU A 697 -29.50 29.05 19.67
CA LEU A 697 -28.93 29.96 18.66
C LEU A 697 -29.99 30.84 17.98
N HIS A 698 -31.21 30.32 17.74
CA HIS A 698 -32.34 31.14 17.27
C HIS A 698 -32.79 32.19 18.30
N SER A 699 -32.73 31.89 19.61
CA SER A 699 -33.06 32.88 20.63
C SER A 699 -32.01 34.00 20.74
N MET A 700 -30.72 33.68 20.55
CA MET A 700 -29.63 34.66 20.61
C MET A 700 -29.51 35.55 19.36
N SER A 701 -30.14 35.19 18.25
CA SER A 701 -30.27 36.07 17.07
C SER A 701 -31.53 36.96 17.09
N SER A 702 -32.29 36.91 18.18
CA SER A 702 -33.60 37.58 18.34
C SER A 702 -33.60 38.57 19.52
N SER A 703 -32.42 39.11 19.88
CA SER A 703 -32.19 40.02 21.02
C SER A 703 -31.19 41.11 20.64
#